data_AF-A0AAT9PGP0-F1
#
_entry.id   AF-A0AAT9PGP0-F1
#
_cell.length_a   1.000
_cell.length_b   1.000
_cell.length_c   1.000
_cell.angle_alpha   90.00
_cell.angle_beta   90.00
_cell.angle_gamma   90.00
#
_symmetry.space_group_name_H-M   'P 1'
#
loop_
_entity.id
_entity.type
_entity.pdbx_description
1 polymer ?
#
loop_
_entity_poly.entity_id
_entity_poly.type
_entity_poly.pdbx_seq_one_letter_code
_entity_poly.pdbx_strand_id
1 'polypeptide(L)'
;MNFPNPFYPQNPISFSPEQVLDPAFINRPPSELFKLISPLYSADEDQWLGALLPLAEPRLKEGVDERLAISDQTKSLVEHVRSNDKAVKMVDSLLLEYSLDTQEGILLMSLAEALIRVPDNATADALIRDKMSVADWKKHLKDDNGFIVNASTWGLMMTGRVVSVDSSTTAAGFLDRMTKKMGEPVIRSAMQRAMKIMGHQFVLGETIEDANRNSQPYRNKGYTYSFDMLGEAAVTHKDAEKYFSDYLHAIRSAAHVQVKEGMPKPSVSIKLSALHPRYEATQIDQVLGLLRQRCILLIEAAREVDVDISIDAEEADRLEVSLKLFESLYRDNMTQDWDGLGLVVQGYSKRALAVLAWLASLSKEVGDRIPVRLVKGAYWDYEIKLAQQKGITGYPVWTRKEGTDVAYLACARFLLTEQIRGVLWPQFATHNAHTLSSVMTMSDHRDFEFQRLHGMGDALYDHILQAYNIPVRIYAPVGAHKDLLPYLVRRLLENGANSSFVHQLLDKSHPVEKLTVHPYDKLTAHETLHNPRIPMPLDIYGGRLASFGPNIFVESQWQPFKAAVDAHLAQTWQANPIISGQQITQDSHQHLTLNNVVAPWNHQVAVGEVVFADAKLAAQAVEAAHQGQDKWQQVSASERAAILKRTADLYEDNYAQLVAMCHKEAGKTLQDSIDEVREAVDFCRYYAEEAERLEQQTHSFTDINGKQVTQKRAPRGTMVCISPWNFPLAIYTGQIMGALAAGNTVVAKPAEQTSLIAYFAAQLMYQAGVPEYALQLVTGAGEVGGALTSSAHIDGVVFTGSTQTAQLINRALHSEERLQQVAELFGDKKPLPILIAETGGQNAMIVDSTALPEQVVKDAVMSAFGSAGQRCSACRILCLQEDVADSVIELLKGNMAQLIVGNPTQVSTDVGPVIDQDAQKGLRAHIEQMRKDDRARIIAQTPISADAAHNLSNSTFVLPTAVEVASIDVIGGEHFGPILHVLRYKAGKLDELIDEINATGYGLTLGIHSRIETVANHIERRTKVGNTYINRNQIGAVVDEQPFGGSGLSGTGPKAGGPRYVARLTQWQTL
;
A
#
# COMPACT_ATOMS: atom_id res chain seq x y z
N MET A 1 -0.71 -11.54 22.43
CA MET A 1 -2.06 -11.92 22.92
C MET A 1 -2.74 -12.70 21.80
N ASN A 2 -3.39 -13.83 22.10
CA ASN A 2 -4.24 -14.52 21.10
C ASN A 2 -5.53 -13.73 20.94
N PHE A 3 -5.60 -12.85 19.95
CA PHE A 3 -6.86 -12.34 19.45
C PHE A 3 -7.54 -13.51 18.72
N PRO A 4 -8.64 -14.10 19.22
CA PRO A 4 -9.34 -15.15 18.50
C PRO A 4 -10.05 -14.53 17.31
N ASN A 5 -9.32 -14.37 16.21
CA ASN A 5 -9.85 -13.80 14.99
C ASN A 5 -10.70 -14.86 14.26
N PRO A 6 -12.01 -14.65 14.07
CA PRO A 6 -12.89 -15.63 13.43
C PRO A 6 -12.58 -15.83 11.94
N PHE A 7 -11.86 -14.89 11.33
CA PHE A 7 -11.50 -14.89 9.91
C PHE A 7 -10.06 -15.35 9.66
N TYR A 8 -9.35 -15.78 10.70
CA TYR A 8 -8.01 -16.35 10.58
C TYR A 8 -8.04 -17.86 10.89
N PRO A 9 -7.27 -18.70 10.17
CA PRO A 9 -7.17 -20.12 10.50
C PRO A 9 -6.69 -20.33 11.93
N GLN A 10 -7.45 -21.08 12.74
CA GLN A 10 -7.10 -21.38 14.13
C GLN A 10 -5.82 -22.21 14.25
N ASN A 11 -5.56 -23.07 13.25
CA ASN A 11 -4.34 -23.87 13.13
C ASN A 11 -3.75 -23.69 11.72
N PRO A 12 -2.99 -22.60 11.48
CA PRO A 12 -2.46 -22.30 10.15
C PRO A 12 -1.40 -23.32 9.70
N ILE A 13 -0.66 -23.91 10.65
CA ILE A 13 0.35 -24.95 10.40
C ILE A 13 -0.29 -26.31 10.62
N SER A 14 -0.66 -26.99 9.53
CA SER A 14 -1.42 -28.25 9.55
C SER A 14 -0.59 -29.49 9.17
N PHE A 15 0.70 -29.32 8.87
CA PHE A 15 1.62 -30.42 8.54
C PHE A 15 3.03 -30.14 9.08
N SER A 16 3.81 -31.20 9.30
CA SER A 16 5.23 -31.06 9.65
C SER A 16 6.06 -30.92 8.37
N PRO A 17 6.96 -29.93 8.25
CA PRO A 17 7.78 -29.74 7.06
C PRO A 17 8.53 -30.99 6.61
N GLU A 18 9.02 -31.82 7.54
CA GLU A 18 9.77 -33.05 7.21
C GLU A 18 8.95 -34.06 6.41
N GLN A 19 7.61 -34.01 6.51
CA GLN A 19 6.74 -34.90 5.76
C GLN A 19 6.88 -34.72 4.25
N VAL A 20 7.33 -33.55 3.76
CA VAL A 20 7.58 -33.33 2.32
C VAL A 20 8.71 -34.23 1.78
N LEU A 21 9.57 -34.75 2.65
CA LEU A 21 10.64 -35.68 2.28
C LEU A 21 10.12 -37.11 2.10
N ASP A 22 8.91 -37.43 2.58
CA ASP A 22 8.25 -38.71 2.33
C ASP A 22 7.57 -38.69 0.95
N PRO A 23 7.90 -39.62 0.03
CA PRO A 23 7.23 -39.73 -1.26
C PRO A 23 5.69 -39.79 -1.18
N ALA A 24 5.14 -40.34 -0.10
CA ALA A 24 3.70 -40.41 0.10
C ALA A 24 3.03 -39.03 0.26
N PHE A 25 3.76 -38.02 0.71
CA PHE A 25 3.22 -36.66 0.87
C PHE A 25 2.92 -36.00 -0.47
N ILE A 26 3.88 -36.04 -1.40
CA ILE A 26 3.73 -35.46 -2.74
C ILE A 26 2.89 -36.33 -3.69
N ASN A 27 2.56 -37.57 -3.30
CA ASN A 27 1.62 -38.42 -4.03
C ASN A 27 0.14 -38.16 -3.66
N ARG A 28 -0.13 -37.28 -2.69
CA ARG A 28 -1.50 -36.81 -2.41
C ARG A 28 -2.02 -35.96 -3.58
N PRO A 29 -3.35 -35.86 -3.77
CA PRO A 29 -3.93 -35.02 -4.81
C PRO A 29 -3.46 -33.56 -4.71
N PRO A 30 -3.18 -32.86 -5.84
CA PRO A 30 -2.80 -31.45 -5.84
C PRO A 30 -3.83 -30.57 -5.13
N SER A 31 -5.12 -30.88 -5.27
CA SER A 31 -6.22 -30.16 -4.62
C SER A 31 -6.19 -30.25 -3.08
N GLU A 32 -5.60 -31.31 -2.51
CA GLU A 32 -5.38 -31.43 -1.07
C GLU A 32 -4.18 -30.61 -0.63
N LEU A 33 -3.06 -30.68 -1.36
CA LEU A 33 -1.86 -29.92 -1.02
C LEU A 33 -2.04 -28.41 -1.22
N PHE A 34 -2.86 -27.99 -2.18
CA PHE A 34 -3.18 -26.57 -2.41
C PHE A 34 -3.81 -25.92 -1.17
N LYS A 35 -4.66 -26.66 -0.45
CA LYS A 35 -5.31 -26.19 0.80
C LYS A 35 -4.32 -25.91 1.94
N LEU A 36 -3.10 -26.44 1.85
CA LEU A 36 -2.04 -26.18 2.84
C LEU A 36 -1.33 -24.84 2.60
N ILE A 37 -1.50 -24.22 1.44
CA ILE A 37 -0.77 -23.01 1.04
C ILE A 37 -1.35 -21.77 1.72
N SER A 38 -2.63 -21.50 1.50
CA SER A 38 -3.25 -20.23 1.95
C SER A 38 -3.15 -20.01 3.47
N PRO A 39 -3.38 -21.02 4.34
CA PRO A 39 -3.31 -20.82 5.79
C PRO A 39 -1.94 -20.37 6.31
N LEU A 40 -0.86 -20.64 5.57
CA LEU A 40 0.50 -20.23 5.94
C LEU A 40 0.78 -18.73 5.66
N TYR A 41 -0.18 -17.97 5.12
CA TYR A 41 0.01 -16.55 4.78
C TYR A 41 0.52 -15.71 5.95
N SER A 42 -0.05 -15.84 7.15
CA SER A 42 0.41 -15.10 8.33
C SER A 42 0.82 -16.03 9.47
N ALA A 43 1.27 -17.25 9.15
CA ALA A 43 1.67 -18.23 10.16
C ALA A 43 2.68 -17.64 11.14
N ASP A 44 2.58 -18.03 12.42
CA ASP A 44 3.50 -17.59 13.46
C ASP A 44 4.94 -17.92 13.06
N GLU A 45 5.81 -16.90 13.10
CA GLU A 45 7.16 -17.01 12.55
C GLU A 45 8.03 -17.94 13.39
N ASP A 46 7.97 -17.86 14.72
CA ASP A 46 8.77 -18.72 15.59
C ASP A 46 8.33 -20.19 15.47
N GLN A 47 7.02 -20.45 15.47
CA GLN A 47 6.48 -21.80 15.33
C GLN A 47 6.82 -22.41 13.97
N TRP A 48 6.60 -21.66 12.88
CA TRP A 48 6.80 -22.20 11.53
C TRP A 48 8.26 -22.33 11.16
N LEU A 49 9.08 -21.32 11.48
CA LEU A 49 10.51 -21.37 11.23
C LEU A 49 11.18 -22.42 12.11
N GLY A 50 10.74 -22.58 13.36
CA GLY A 50 11.18 -23.66 14.26
C GLY A 50 10.90 -25.05 13.68
N ALA A 51 9.73 -25.25 13.06
CA ALA A 51 9.40 -26.51 12.38
C ALA A 51 10.22 -26.75 11.09
N LEU A 52 10.71 -25.69 10.44
CA LEU A 52 11.54 -25.77 9.23
C LEU A 52 13.02 -26.05 9.53
N LEU A 53 13.50 -25.72 10.74
CA LEU A 53 14.92 -25.87 11.13
C LEU A 53 15.51 -27.26 10.82
N PRO A 54 14.84 -28.41 11.10
CA PRO A 54 15.39 -29.74 10.83
C PRO A 54 15.69 -30.00 9.33
N LEU A 55 15.02 -29.30 8.42
CA LEU A 55 15.29 -29.38 6.98
C LEU A 55 16.50 -28.55 6.57
N ALA A 56 16.84 -27.48 7.30
CA ALA A 56 17.97 -26.61 6.99
C ALA A 56 19.24 -26.95 7.80
N GLU A 57 19.12 -27.75 8.86
CA GLU A 57 20.23 -28.17 9.70
C GLU A 57 21.28 -28.95 8.88
N PRO A 58 22.57 -28.59 8.95
CA PRO A 58 23.65 -29.37 8.37
C PRO A 58 23.73 -30.78 8.99
N ARG A 59 23.86 -31.81 8.15
CA ARG A 59 23.86 -33.22 8.58
C ARG A 59 25.26 -33.83 8.56
N LEU A 60 25.44 -34.88 9.36
CA LEU A 60 26.54 -35.83 9.22
C LEU A 60 26.09 -36.95 8.28
N LYS A 61 26.66 -37.01 7.09
CA LYS A 61 26.31 -38.02 6.07
C LYS A 61 27.56 -38.78 5.64
N GLU A 62 27.56 -40.09 5.84
CA GLU A 62 28.64 -41.00 5.40
C GLU A 62 30.06 -40.53 5.81
N GLY A 63 30.19 -39.91 7.00
CA GLY A 63 31.46 -39.39 7.51
C GLY A 63 31.84 -38.00 7.01
N VAL A 64 31.03 -37.38 6.14
CA VAL A 64 31.14 -35.97 5.74
C VAL A 64 30.27 -35.12 6.67
N ASP A 65 30.90 -34.15 7.33
CA ASP A 65 30.19 -33.09 8.03
C ASP A 65 29.81 -31.99 7.02
N GLU A 66 28.52 -31.91 6.66
CA GLU A 66 28.00 -30.92 5.72
C GLU A 66 28.43 -29.51 6.14
N ARG A 67 28.49 -29.22 7.44
CA ARG A 67 28.84 -27.89 7.96
C ARG A 67 30.28 -27.50 7.61
N LEU A 68 31.22 -28.40 7.86
CA LEU A 68 32.63 -28.18 7.55
C LEU A 68 32.85 -28.13 6.04
N ALA A 69 32.24 -29.05 5.30
CA ALA A 69 32.33 -29.10 3.84
C ALA A 69 31.79 -27.80 3.19
N ILE A 70 30.63 -27.31 3.64
CA ILE A 70 30.04 -26.05 3.17
C ILE A 70 30.94 -24.87 3.51
N SER A 71 31.49 -24.82 4.73
CA SER A 71 32.40 -23.74 5.15
C SER A 71 33.66 -23.70 4.29
N ASP A 72 34.31 -24.85 4.09
CA ASP A 72 35.54 -24.96 3.29
C ASP A 72 35.29 -24.64 1.81
N GLN A 73 34.20 -25.15 1.24
CA GLN A 73 33.81 -24.82 -0.12
C GLN A 73 33.50 -23.34 -0.28
N THR A 74 32.77 -22.74 0.66
CA THR A 74 32.46 -21.31 0.65
C THR A 74 33.72 -20.47 0.74
N LYS A 75 34.64 -20.84 1.63
CA LYS A 75 35.95 -20.18 1.77
C LYS A 75 36.71 -20.20 0.44
N SER A 76 36.81 -21.37 -0.19
CA SER A 76 37.47 -21.55 -1.49
C SER A 76 36.85 -20.66 -2.58
N LEU A 77 35.51 -20.62 -2.66
CA LEU A 77 34.80 -19.75 -3.62
C LEU A 77 35.06 -18.27 -3.36
N VAL A 78 35.01 -17.83 -2.10
CA VAL A 78 35.28 -16.44 -1.71
C VAL A 78 36.72 -16.03 -2.03
N GLU A 79 37.70 -16.86 -1.67
CA GLU A 79 39.12 -16.62 -1.95
C GLU A 79 39.39 -16.57 -3.46
N HIS A 80 38.75 -17.45 -4.25
CA HIS A 80 38.84 -17.42 -5.70
C HIS A 80 38.29 -16.11 -6.29
N VAL A 81 37.14 -15.64 -5.82
CA VAL A 81 36.57 -14.35 -6.27
C VAL A 81 37.47 -13.18 -5.88
N ARG A 82 37.97 -13.14 -4.63
CA ARG A 82 38.78 -12.03 -4.12
C ARG A 82 40.19 -11.95 -4.73
N SER A 83 40.72 -13.06 -5.23
CA SER A 83 42.04 -13.12 -5.88
C SER A 83 42.01 -12.78 -7.37
N ASN A 84 40.83 -12.66 -7.98
CA ASN A 84 40.68 -12.32 -9.38
C ASN A 84 40.63 -10.78 -9.55
N ASP A 85 41.77 -10.14 -9.84
CA ASP A 85 41.87 -8.68 -10.04
C ASP A 85 41.01 -8.14 -11.21
N LYS A 86 40.54 -9.01 -12.11
CA LYS A 86 39.59 -8.66 -13.19
C LYS A 86 38.12 -8.77 -12.76
N ALA A 87 37.83 -9.27 -11.55
CA ALA A 87 36.48 -9.51 -11.06
C ALA A 87 35.75 -8.24 -10.61
N VAL A 88 36.47 -7.17 -10.27
CA VAL A 88 35.86 -5.89 -9.88
C VAL A 88 35.57 -5.09 -11.15
N LYS A 89 34.34 -5.16 -11.66
CA LYS A 89 33.90 -4.27 -12.73
C LYS A 89 33.67 -2.86 -12.17
N MET A 90 33.53 -1.89 -13.08
CA MET A 90 33.24 -0.48 -12.76
C MET A 90 32.03 -0.32 -11.82
N VAL A 91 31.00 -1.17 -11.97
CA VAL A 91 29.80 -1.19 -11.12
C VAL A 91 30.10 -1.73 -9.73
N ASP A 92 30.89 -2.79 -9.61
CA ASP A 92 31.29 -3.35 -8.32
C ASP A 92 32.12 -2.34 -7.51
N SER A 93 32.96 -1.54 -8.18
CA SER A 93 33.68 -0.42 -7.55
C SER A 93 32.73 0.69 -7.08
N LEU A 94 31.71 1.03 -7.89
CA LEU A 94 30.68 2.01 -7.51
C LEU A 94 29.87 1.53 -6.29
N LEU A 95 29.49 0.24 -6.26
CA LEU A 95 28.74 -0.40 -5.15
C LEU A 95 29.57 -0.54 -3.87
N LEU A 96 30.89 -0.64 -3.99
CA LEU A 96 31.83 -0.66 -2.86
C LEU A 96 32.15 0.74 -2.32
N GLU A 97 32.29 1.72 -3.22
CA GLU A 97 32.67 3.10 -2.86
C GLU A 97 31.46 3.93 -2.39
N TYR A 98 30.28 3.65 -2.94
CA TYR A 98 28.99 4.21 -2.55
C TYR A 98 28.04 3.06 -2.23
N SER A 99 28.10 2.52 -1.00
CA SER A 99 27.08 1.56 -0.54
C SER A 99 25.70 2.15 -0.82
N LEU A 100 24.89 1.50 -1.64
CA LEU A 100 23.68 2.11 -2.21
C LEU A 100 22.49 2.18 -1.25
N ASP A 101 22.65 1.66 -0.03
CA ASP A 101 21.74 1.90 1.09
C ASP A 101 22.14 3.13 1.92
N THR A 102 23.22 3.82 1.54
CA THR A 102 23.54 5.16 2.04
C THR A 102 22.66 6.20 1.35
N GLN A 103 22.44 7.31 2.04
CA GLN A 103 21.66 8.43 1.50
C GLN A 103 22.26 8.93 0.19
N GLU A 104 23.59 8.94 0.06
CA GLU A 104 24.33 9.38 -1.12
C GLU A 104 24.12 8.46 -2.34
N GLY A 105 24.14 7.14 -2.14
CA GLY A 105 23.88 6.17 -3.21
C GLY A 105 22.44 6.24 -3.73
N ILE A 106 21.47 6.37 -2.82
CA ILE A 106 20.05 6.57 -3.16
C ILE A 106 19.85 7.88 -3.93
N LEU A 107 20.48 8.97 -3.49
CA LEU A 107 20.39 10.28 -4.13
C LEU A 107 21.00 10.28 -5.53
N LEU A 108 22.17 9.66 -5.72
CA LEU A 108 22.83 9.55 -7.03
C LEU A 108 21.96 8.78 -8.02
N MET A 109 21.37 7.67 -7.59
CA MET A 109 20.50 6.84 -8.42
C MET A 109 19.17 7.51 -8.72
N SER A 110 18.56 8.17 -7.72
CA SER A 110 17.32 8.94 -7.90
C SER A 110 17.51 10.11 -8.87
N LEU A 111 18.66 10.79 -8.75
CA LEU A 111 19.05 11.87 -9.65
C LEU A 111 19.26 11.36 -11.07
N ALA A 112 19.97 10.24 -11.22
CA ALA A 112 20.20 9.60 -12.50
C ALA A 112 18.85 9.22 -13.15
N GLU A 113 18.01 8.45 -12.46
CA GLU A 113 16.70 8.03 -12.95
C GLU A 113 15.86 9.21 -13.44
N ALA A 114 15.73 10.25 -12.63
CA ALA A 114 14.87 11.37 -12.99
C ALA A 114 15.51 12.25 -14.10
N LEU A 115 16.83 12.37 -14.21
CA LEU A 115 17.46 13.11 -15.33
C LEU A 115 17.29 12.48 -16.72
N ILE A 116 17.06 11.16 -16.81
CA ILE A 116 16.71 10.53 -18.10
C ILE A 116 15.24 10.74 -18.45
N ARG A 117 14.37 10.79 -17.43
CA ARG A 117 12.92 10.80 -17.62
C ARG A 117 12.33 12.20 -17.72
N VAL A 118 12.99 13.19 -17.11
CA VAL A 118 12.52 14.57 -17.10
C VAL A 118 12.71 15.19 -18.48
N PRO A 119 11.61 15.53 -19.19
CA PRO A 119 11.68 16.05 -20.56
C PRO A 119 12.14 17.51 -20.63
N ASP A 120 11.97 18.28 -19.54
CA ASP A 120 12.27 19.72 -19.51
C ASP A 120 13.56 20.06 -18.75
N ASN A 121 14.34 20.98 -19.30
CA ASN A 121 15.66 21.30 -18.76
C ASN A 121 15.60 22.00 -17.39
N ALA A 122 14.57 22.82 -17.14
CA ALA A 122 14.48 23.63 -15.92
C ALA A 122 14.26 22.75 -14.68
N THR A 123 13.37 21.77 -14.79
CA THR A 123 13.06 20.81 -13.73
C THR A 123 14.21 19.83 -13.53
N ALA A 124 14.87 19.41 -14.62
CA ALA A 124 16.09 18.60 -14.55
C ALA A 124 17.22 19.32 -13.77
N ASP A 125 17.42 20.62 -14.04
CA ASP A 125 18.42 21.43 -13.33
C ASP A 125 18.03 21.65 -11.85
N ALA A 126 16.73 21.85 -11.57
CA ALA A 126 16.24 21.96 -10.20
C ALA A 126 16.49 20.68 -9.39
N LEU A 127 16.25 19.52 -9.99
CA LEU A 127 16.55 18.23 -9.41
C LEU A 127 18.06 18.04 -9.15
N ILE A 128 18.94 18.43 -10.10
CA ILE A 128 20.40 18.38 -9.91
C ILE A 128 20.79 19.23 -8.70
N ARG A 129 20.30 20.47 -8.61
CA ARG A 129 20.58 21.35 -7.47
C ARG A 129 20.13 20.73 -6.15
N ASP A 130 18.90 20.25 -6.07
CA ASP A 130 18.30 19.61 -4.89
C ASP A 130 19.19 18.47 -4.41
N LYS A 131 19.44 17.47 -5.26
CA LYS A 131 20.17 16.26 -4.90
C LYS A 131 21.66 16.50 -4.61
N MET A 132 22.31 17.44 -5.31
CA MET A 132 23.70 17.78 -5.02
C MET A 132 23.88 18.57 -3.72
N SER A 133 22.88 19.34 -3.30
CA SER A 133 22.94 20.18 -2.09
C SER A 133 22.72 19.43 -0.78
N VAL A 134 21.99 18.30 -0.83
CA VAL A 134 21.58 17.50 0.34
C VAL A 134 22.71 16.59 0.86
N ALA A 135 23.66 16.18 0.01
CA ALA A 135 24.72 15.25 0.40
C ALA A 135 25.97 15.97 0.96
N ASP A 136 26.45 15.52 2.12
CA ASP A 136 27.71 15.99 2.73
C ASP A 136 28.90 15.26 2.10
N TRP A 137 29.10 15.51 0.80
CA TRP A 137 30.17 14.92 -0.02
C TRP A 137 31.58 15.10 0.57
N LYS A 138 31.74 16.00 1.55
CA LYS A 138 33.00 16.28 2.26
C LYS A 138 33.42 15.16 3.22
N LYS A 139 32.51 14.34 3.72
CA LYS A 139 32.80 13.35 4.77
C LYS A 139 33.57 12.11 4.27
N HIS A 140 33.39 11.78 2.99
CA HIS A 140 34.06 10.67 2.28
C HIS A 140 35.39 11.05 1.61
N LEU A 141 35.82 12.32 1.73
CA LEU A 141 37.06 12.84 1.14
C LEU A 141 38.26 12.81 2.11
N LYS A 142 38.17 12.06 3.23
CA LYS A 142 39.15 12.11 4.33
C LYS A 142 40.37 11.19 4.17
N ASP A 143 40.46 10.37 3.13
CA ASP A 143 41.66 9.57 2.85
C ASP A 143 42.49 10.19 1.71
N ASP A 144 43.60 10.84 2.09
CA ASP A 144 44.50 11.61 1.23
C ASP A 144 45.20 10.79 0.10
N ASN A 145 44.99 9.47 0.02
CA ASN A 145 45.63 8.59 -0.97
C ASN A 145 44.73 8.17 -2.16
N GLY A 146 43.43 8.50 -2.16
CA GLY A 146 42.48 8.05 -3.21
C GLY A 146 42.34 8.96 -4.45
N PHE A 147 42.89 10.19 -4.42
CA PHE A 147 42.51 11.22 -5.38
C PHE A 147 43.09 11.07 -6.80
N ILE A 148 44.29 10.50 -6.96
CA ILE A 148 44.91 10.31 -8.29
C ILE A 148 44.13 9.28 -9.12
N VAL A 149 43.50 8.31 -8.46
CA VAL A 149 42.63 7.31 -9.10
C VAL A 149 41.26 7.92 -9.41
N ASN A 150 40.64 8.65 -8.47
CA ASN A 150 39.28 9.19 -8.62
C ASN A 150 39.13 10.32 -9.65
N ALA A 151 40.09 11.23 -9.78
CA ALA A 151 40.06 12.26 -10.83
C ALA A 151 40.28 11.65 -12.23
N SER A 152 41.05 10.56 -12.32
CA SER A 152 41.29 9.84 -13.57
C SER A 152 40.05 9.06 -14.02
N THR A 153 39.31 8.45 -13.10
CA THR A 153 38.04 7.74 -13.37
C THR A 153 36.96 8.68 -13.87
N TRP A 154 36.79 9.85 -13.23
CA TRP A 154 35.86 10.88 -13.69
C TRP A 154 36.32 11.54 -15.00
N GLY A 155 37.61 11.80 -15.18
CA GLY A 155 38.18 12.32 -16.43
C GLY A 155 38.01 11.36 -17.61
N LEU A 156 38.17 10.06 -17.37
CA LEU A 156 37.94 9.00 -18.36
C LEU A 156 36.45 8.87 -18.71
N MET A 157 35.56 8.88 -17.72
CA MET A 157 34.10 8.86 -17.90
C MET A 157 33.57 10.09 -18.66
N MET A 158 34.12 11.27 -18.37
CA MET A 158 33.68 12.54 -18.95
C MET A 158 34.19 12.76 -20.38
N THR A 159 35.41 12.33 -20.70
CA THR A 159 36.11 12.76 -21.93
C THR A 159 36.61 11.62 -22.83
N GLY A 160 36.60 10.37 -22.35
CA GLY A 160 37.16 9.22 -23.08
C GLY A 160 38.69 9.27 -23.26
N ARG A 161 39.39 10.19 -22.58
CA ARG A 161 40.86 10.29 -22.55
C ARG A 161 41.35 10.55 -21.13
N VAL A 162 42.55 10.08 -20.81
CA VAL A 162 43.22 10.37 -19.54
C VAL A 162 43.65 11.84 -19.55
N VAL A 163 43.03 12.66 -18.71
CA VAL A 163 43.43 14.06 -18.50
C VAL A 163 44.17 14.13 -17.17
N SER A 164 45.44 14.56 -17.20
CA SER A 164 46.24 14.81 -16.00
C SER A 164 45.77 16.07 -15.29
N VAL A 165 45.40 15.95 -14.02
CA VAL A 165 45.05 17.09 -13.15
C VAL A 165 46.28 17.48 -12.32
N ASP A 166 46.58 18.78 -12.27
CA ASP A 166 47.70 19.35 -11.50
C ASP A 166 47.62 19.02 -10.01
N SER A 167 48.76 18.71 -9.41
CA SER A 167 48.95 18.21 -8.04
C SER A 167 48.64 19.21 -6.91
N SER A 168 48.16 20.42 -7.21
CA SER A 168 47.97 21.50 -6.23
C SER A 168 46.51 21.87 -5.94
N THR A 169 45.53 21.06 -6.35
CA THR A 169 44.11 21.35 -6.12
C THR A 169 43.50 20.42 -5.07
N THR A 170 43.03 20.97 -3.95
CA THR A 170 42.29 20.22 -2.91
C THR A 170 40.89 19.84 -3.39
N ALA A 171 40.36 18.69 -2.93
CA ALA A 171 39.07 18.14 -3.35
C ALA A 171 37.88 19.10 -3.12
N ALA A 172 37.87 19.82 -2.00
CA ALA A 172 36.88 20.86 -1.73
C ALA A 172 36.94 22.01 -2.76
N GLY A 173 38.14 22.34 -3.26
CA GLY A 173 38.34 23.37 -4.28
C GLY A 173 38.07 22.91 -5.72
N PHE A 174 37.99 21.60 -5.99
CA PHE A 174 37.58 21.04 -7.28
C PHE A 174 36.06 20.94 -7.40
N LEU A 175 35.39 20.43 -6.36
CA LEU A 175 33.91 20.39 -6.29
C LEU A 175 33.30 21.79 -6.29
N ASP A 176 33.84 22.73 -5.51
CA ASP A 176 33.40 24.13 -5.49
C ASP A 176 33.73 24.86 -6.81
N ARG A 177 34.72 24.39 -7.59
CA ARG A 177 34.99 24.87 -8.95
C ARG A 177 34.08 24.21 -9.99
N MET A 178 33.73 22.93 -9.87
CA MET A 178 32.80 22.27 -10.78
C MET A 178 31.42 22.90 -10.68
N THR A 179 30.92 23.12 -9.46
CA THR A 179 29.61 23.77 -9.23
C THR A 179 29.60 25.26 -9.60
N LYS A 180 30.73 25.98 -9.50
CA LYS A 180 30.81 27.42 -9.85
C LYS A 180 31.30 27.76 -11.26
N LYS A 181 32.06 26.89 -11.96
CA LYS A 181 32.63 27.16 -13.31
C LYS A 181 32.07 26.29 -14.43
N MET A 182 31.55 25.09 -14.14
CA MET A 182 30.95 24.22 -15.16
C MET A 182 29.44 24.30 -14.95
N GLY A 183 28.78 25.24 -15.64
CA GLY A 183 27.34 25.48 -15.46
C GLY A 183 26.50 24.21 -15.56
N GLU A 184 25.31 24.22 -14.94
CA GLU A 184 24.35 23.10 -14.86
C GLU A 184 24.19 22.28 -16.16
N PRO A 185 24.18 22.88 -17.37
CA PRO A 185 24.09 22.11 -18.62
C PRO A 185 25.25 21.12 -18.86
N VAL A 186 26.45 21.42 -18.37
CA VAL A 186 27.63 20.55 -18.53
C VAL A 186 27.55 19.35 -17.59
N ILE A 187 27.12 19.57 -16.35
CA ILE A 187 26.88 18.50 -15.36
C ILE A 187 25.78 17.56 -15.88
N ARG A 188 24.67 18.12 -16.37
CA ARG A 188 23.57 17.35 -16.98
C ARG A 188 24.04 16.45 -18.11
N SER A 189 24.80 17.02 -19.08
CA SER A 189 25.33 16.27 -20.22
C SER A 189 26.29 15.15 -19.80
N ALA A 190 27.14 15.41 -18.80
CA ALA A 190 28.02 14.42 -18.22
C ALA A 190 27.26 13.26 -17.54
N MET A 191 26.24 13.58 -16.74
CA MET A 191 25.41 12.58 -16.06
C MET A 191 24.62 11.71 -17.05
N GLN A 192 24.02 12.31 -18.07
CA GLN A 192 23.33 11.57 -19.14
C GLN A 192 24.28 10.58 -19.84
N ARG A 193 25.53 10.98 -20.09
CA ARG A 193 26.54 10.12 -20.71
C ARG A 193 27.00 9.00 -19.78
N ALA A 194 27.24 9.29 -18.50
CA ALA A 194 27.57 8.31 -17.47
C ALA A 194 26.47 7.25 -17.33
N MET A 195 25.20 7.67 -17.33
CA MET A 195 24.08 6.74 -17.26
C MET A 195 23.92 5.88 -18.50
N LYS A 196 24.18 6.43 -19.69
CA LYS A 196 24.20 5.62 -20.91
C LYS A 196 25.23 4.50 -20.81
N ILE A 197 26.40 4.77 -20.23
CA ILE A 197 27.44 3.78 -19.97
C ILE A 197 26.99 2.76 -18.91
N MET A 198 26.37 3.19 -17.82
CA MET A 198 25.84 2.29 -16.77
C MET A 198 24.71 1.39 -17.28
N GLY A 199 23.82 1.89 -18.14
CA GLY A 199 22.73 1.09 -18.72
C GLY A 199 23.20 -0.14 -19.49
N HIS A 200 24.38 -0.07 -20.13
CA HIS A 200 24.99 -1.22 -20.82
C HIS A 200 25.51 -2.32 -19.87
N GLN A 201 25.65 -2.05 -18.57
CA GLN A 201 26.09 -3.05 -17.59
C GLN A 201 24.91 -3.81 -16.96
N PHE A 202 23.74 -3.17 -16.86
CA PHE A 202 22.54 -3.76 -16.25
C PHE A 202 21.57 -4.36 -17.26
N VAL A 203 21.63 -3.91 -18.52
CA VAL A 203 20.82 -4.42 -19.62
C VAL A 203 21.73 -5.10 -20.62
N LEU A 204 21.35 -6.31 -21.04
CA LEU A 204 22.12 -7.06 -22.01
C LEU A 204 22.02 -6.43 -23.41
N GLY A 205 20.90 -5.78 -23.74
CA GLY A 205 20.71 -4.97 -24.94
C GLY A 205 19.41 -4.16 -24.91
N GLU A 206 19.36 -3.04 -25.64
CA GLU A 206 18.13 -2.23 -25.78
C GLU A 206 17.01 -2.99 -26.50
N THR A 207 17.39 -3.94 -27.36
CA THR A 207 16.52 -4.82 -28.12
C THR A 207 16.90 -6.29 -27.87
N ILE A 208 15.99 -7.22 -28.16
CA ILE A 208 16.28 -8.66 -28.03
C ILE A 208 17.37 -9.11 -29.01
N GLU A 209 17.47 -8.48 -30.17
CA GLU A 209 18.52 -8.74 -31.16
C GLU A 209 19.90 -8.34 -30.62
N ASP A 210 19.98 -7.17 -29.98
CA ASP A 210 21.21 -6.72 -29.32
C ASP A 210 21.57 -7.65 -28.16
N ALA A 211 20.58 -8.04 -27.35
CA ALA A 211 20.78 -8.97 -26.26
C ALA A 211 21.28 -10.34 -26.75
N ASN A 212 20.74 -10.85 -27.85
CA ASN A 212 21.17 -12.09 -28.50
C ASN A 212 22.61 -12.01 -29.00
N ARG A 213 23.02 -10.89 -29.60
CA ARG A 213 24.40 -10.63 -30.03
C ARG A 213 25.35 -10.55 -28.82
N ASN A 214 24.96 -9.81 -27.79
CA ASN A 214 25.77 -9.58 -26.59
C ASN A 214 25.85 -10.82 -25.67
N SER A 215 24.91 -11.77 -25.79
CA SER A 215 24.95 -13.05 -25.07
C SER A 215 26.00 -14.04 -25.61
N GLN A 216 26.40 -13.90 -26.88
CA GLN A 216 27.22 -14.89 -27.57
C GLN A 216 28.55 -15.22 -26.87
N PRO A 217 29.33 -14.24 -26.35
CA PRO A 217 30.58 -14.53 -25.65
C PRO A 217 30.41 -15.42 -24.41
N TYR A 218 29.33 -15.23 -23.65
CA TYR A 218 29.03 -16.06 -22.48
C TYR A 218 28.46 -17.43 -22.86
N ARG A 219 27.64 -17.50 -23.91
CA ARG A 219 27.20 -18.80 -24.47
C ARG A 219 28.39 -19.65 -24.94
N ASN A 220 29.38 -19.03 -25.55
CA ASN A 220 30.63 -19.69 -25.93
C ASN A 220 31.43 -20.22 -24.72
N LYS A 221 31.28 -19.64 -23.53
CA LYS A 221 31.82 -20.21 -22.29
C LYS A 221 31.02 -21.42 -21.81
N GLY A 222 29.71 -21.41 -22.00
CA GLY A 222 28.78 -22.49 -21.63
C GLY A 222 27.56 -22.02 -20.85
N TYR A 223 27.36 -20.71 -20.70
CA TYR A 223 26.14 -20.17 -20.10
C TYR A 223 24.93 -20.35 -21.00
N THR A 224 23.75 -20.42 -20.39
CA THR A 224 22.45 -20.22 -21.04
C THR A 224 21.80 -18.92 -20.52
N TYR A 225 20.65 -18.54 -21.06
CA TYR A 225 19.99 -17.27 -20.78
C TYR A 225 18.50 -17.42 -20.44
N SER A 226 18.00 -16.53 -19.59
CA SER A 226 16.58 -16.22 -19.43
C SER A 226 16.39 -14.75 -19.76
N PHE A 227 15.65 -14.40 -20.80
CA PHE A 227 15.44 -13.00 -21.20
C PHE A 227 14.28 -12.40 -20.41
N ASP A 228 14.53 -11.27 -19.74
CA ASP A 228 13.54 -10.49 -19.00
C ASP A 228 13.29 -9.18 -19.74
N MET A 229 12.10 -9.06 -20.33
CA MET A 229 11.74 -7.92 -21.18
C MET A 229 11.37 -6.65 -20.39
N LEU A 230 11.66 -6.61 -19.08
CA LEU A 230 11.45 -5.47 -18.16
C LEU A 230 9.99 -5.01 -18.01
N GLY A 231 9.04 -5.59 -18.74
CA GLY A 231 7.63 -5.25 -18.64
C GLY A 231 7.03 -5.71 -17.32
N GLU A 232 6.45 -4.79 -16.58
CA GLU A 232 5.70 -5.05 -15.34
C GLU A 232 4.55 -4.06 -15.16
N ALA A 233 3.57 -4.44 -14.33
CA ALA A 233 2.52 -3.58 -13.79
C ALA A 233 1.79 -2.72 -14.86
N ALA A 234 1.28 -3.36 -15.91
CA ALA A 234 0.45 -2.71 -16.92
C ALA A 234 -0.66 -1.89 -16.24
N VAL A 235 -0.85 -0.65 -16.69
CA VAL A 235 -1.87 0.25 -16.14
C VAL A 235 -3.12 0.24 -17.03
N THR A 236 -2.93 -0.04 -18.31
CA THR A 236 -3.94 -0.04 -19.37
C THR A 236 -3.88 -1.32 -20.21
N HIS A 237 -4.95 -1.62 -20.97
CA HIS A 237 -4.88 -2.70 -21.96
C HIS A 237 -3.83 -2.47 -23.05
N LYS A 238 -3.58 -1.21 -23.42
CA LYS A 238 -2.57 -0.83 -24.40
C LYS A 238 -1.16 -1.17 -23.92
N ASP A 239 -0.86 -0.94 -22.64
CA ASP A 239 0.41 -1.36 -22.04
C ASP A 239 0.54 -2.88 -22.10
N ALA A 240 -0.53 -3.59 -21.72
CA ALA A 240 -0.52 -5.05 -21.73
C ALA A 240 -0.39 -5.66 -23.14
N GLU A 241 -0.97 -5.04 -24.16
CA GLU A 241 -0.78 -5.42 -25.57
C GLU A 241 0.65 -5.17 -26.05
N LYS A 242 1.24 -4.04 -25.65
CA LYS A 242 2.65 -3.75 -25.93
C LYS A 242 3.55 -4.81 -25.31
N TYR A 243 3.40 -5.08 -24.01
CA TYR A 243 4.21 -6.08 -23.32
C TYR A 243 3.99 -7.49 -23.87
N PHE A 244 2.75 -7.87 -24.18
CA PHE A 244 2.45 -9.13 -24.87
C PHE A 244 3.21 -9.24 -26.20
N SER A 245 3.22 -8.17 -27.00
CA SER A 245 3.94 -8.14 -28.28
C SER A 245 5.45 -8.23 -28.08
N ASP A 246 5.99 -7.55 -27.06
CA ASP A 246 7.41 -7.61 -26.71
C ASP A 246 7.82 -9.03 -26.28
N TYR A 247 7.00 -9.71 -25.46
CA TYR A 247 7.24 -11.10 -25.08
C TYR A 247 7.16 -12.05 -26.27
N LEU A 248 6.15 -11.90 -27.13
CA LEU A 248 6.00 -12.73 -28.33
C LEU A 248 7.21 -12.58 -29.27
N HIS A 249 7.68 -11.35 -29.46
CA HIS A 249 8.87 -11.06 -30.25
C HIS A 249 10.12 -11.66 -29.62
N ALA A 250 10.26 -11.57 -28.30
CA ALA A 250 11.39 -12.14 -27.57
C ALA A 250 11.44 -13.67 -27.69
N ILE A 251 10.30 -14.34 -27.53
CA ILE A 251 10.17 -15.79 -27.68
C ILE A 251 10.62 -16.24 -29.08
N ARG A 252 10.09 -15.61 -30.13
CA ARG A 252 10.46 -15.94 -31.52
C ARG A 252 11.93 -15.65 -31.81
N SER A 253 12.48 -14.60 -31.21
CA SER A 253 13.90 -14.24 -31.38
C SER A 253 14.84 -15.18 -30.63
N ALA A 254 14.39 -15.81 -29.54
CA ALA A 254 15.17 -16.78 -28.78
C ALA A 254 15.32 -18.14 -29.49
N ALA A 255 14.45 -18.45 -30.47
CA ALA A 255 14.47 -19.68 -31.28
C ALA A 255 15.84 -20.02 -31.91
N HIS A 256 16.60 -18.98 -32.28
CA HIS A 256 17.87 -19.14 -33.00
C HIS A 256 19.10 -19.11 -32.07
N VAL A 257 18.89 -19.07 -30.75
CA VAL A 257 19.97 -18.97 -29.77
C VAL A 257 20.58 -20.36 -29.52
N GLN A 258 21.71 -20.63 -30.18
CA GLN A 258 22.47 -21.87 -29.97
C GLN A 258 23.11 -21.90 -28.57
N VAL A 259 22.94 -23.00 -27.86
CA VAL A 259 23.63 -23.31 -26.59
C VAL A 259 24.58 -24.49 -26.78
N LYS A 260 25.57 -24.65 -25.90
CA LYS A 260 26.43 -25.84 -25.92
C LYS A 260 25.62 -27.10 -25.63
N GLU A 261 26.04 -28.22 -26.21
CA GLU A 261 25.45 -29.53 -25.94
C GLU A 261 25.45 -29.83 -24.43
N GLY A 262 24.33 -30.37 -23.94
CA GLY A 262 24.12 -30.65 -22.51
C GLY A 262 23.74 -29.44 -21.64
N MET A 263 23.73 -28.21 -22.19
CA MET A 263 23.23 -27.04 -21.47
C MET A 263 21.72 -26.86 -21.66
N PRO A 264 20.99 -26.38 -20.65
CA PRO A 264 19.57 -26.09 -20.77
C PRO A 264 19.26 -25.07 -21.87
N LYS A 265 18.14 -25.27 -22.58
CA LYS A 265 17.63 -24.34 -23.60
C LYS A 265 17.37 -22.94 -23.02
N PRO A 266 17.48 -21.87 -23.82
CA PRO A 266 17.17 -20.51 -23.37
C PRO A 266 15.69 -20.41 -22.97
N SER A 267 15.39 -19.43 -22.11
CA SER A 267 14.02 -19.15 -21.67
C SER A 267 13.67 -17.67 -21.78
N VAL A 268 12.39 -17.36 -21.74
CA VAL A 268 11.86 -16.00 -21.57
C VAL A 268 11.13 -15.94 -20.24
N SER A 269 11.48 -14.96 -19.42
CA SER A 269 10.80 -14.69 -18.16
C SER A 269 9.69 -13.67 -18.39
N ILE A 270 8.47 -14.02 -17.98
CA ILE A 270 7.29 -13.16 -18.13
C ILE A 270 6.73 -12.79 -16.76
N LYS A 271 6.18 -11.58 -16.63
CA LYS A 271 5.45 -11.11 -15.46
C LYS A 271 3.97 -11.01 -15.78
N LEU A 272 3.12 -11.59 -14.93
CA LEU A 272 1.67 -11.64 -15.16
C LEU A 272 1.04 -10.24 -15.06
N SER A 273 1.56 -9.38 -14.18
CA SER A 273 1.14 -7.98 -14.09
C SER A 273 1.39 -7.16 -15.36
N ALA A 274 2.33 -7.57 -16.22
CA ALA A 274 2.57 -6.93 -17.50
C ALA A 274 1.51 -7.33 -18.54
N LEU A 275 0.87 -8.48 -18.38
CA LEU A 275 -0.06 -9.03 -19.36
C LEU A 275 -1.52 -8.70 -19.06
N HIS A 276 -1.82 -8.10 -17.91
CA HIS A 276 -3.17 -7.64 -17.57
C HIS A 276 -3.15 -6.45 -16.62
N PRO A 277 -3.91 -5.38 -16.89
CA PRO A 277 -3.93 -4.20 -16.03
C PRO A 277 -4.60 -4.42 -14.67
N ARG A 278 -5.44 -5.45 -14.58
CA ARG A 278 -6.16 -5.86 -13.35
C ARG A 278 -5.76 -7.27 -12.91
N TYR A 279 -4.45 -7.52 -12.79
CA TYR A 279 -3.93 -8.78 -12.27
C TYR A 279 -3.99 -8.79 -10.74
N GLU A 280 -5.13 -9.22 -10.20
CA GLU A 280 -5.40 -9.26 -8.77
C GLU A 280 -6.51 -10.27 -8.41
N ALA A 281 -6.54 -10.75 -7.17
CA ALA A 281 -7.44 -11.82 -6.74
C ALA A 281 -8.94 -11.44 -6.84
N THR A 282 -9.27 -10.16 -6.64
CA THR A 282 -10.64 -9.64 -6.73
C THR A 282 -11.18 -9.62 -8.17
N GLN A 283 -10.32 -9.78 -9.17
CA GLN A 283 -10.63 -9.79 -10.60
C GLN A 283 -10.37 -11.17 -11.24
N ILE A 284 -10.62 -12.24 -10.49
CA ILE A 284 -10.27 -13.62 -10.88
C ILE A 284 -10.86 -14.04 -12.24
N ASP A 285 -12.07 -13.58 -12.57
CA ASP A 285 -12.71 -13.89 -13.86
C ASP A 285 -11.92 -13.29 -15.03
N GLN A 286 -11.37 -12.09 -14.87
CA GLN A 286 -10.53 -11.46 -15.90
C GLN A 286 -9.16 -12.16 -16.00
N VAL A 287 -8.61 -12.61 -14.87
CA VAL A 287 -7.35 -13.37 -14.81
C VAL A 287 -7.50 -14.72 -15.54
N LEU A 288 -8.53 -15.49 -15.21
CA LEU A 288 -8.76 -16.80 -15.81
C LEU A 288 -9.38 -16.71 -17.23
N GLY A 289 -9.90 -15.54 -17.61
CA GLY A 289 -10.33 -15.22 -18.97
C GLY A 289 -9.18 -14.66 -19.82
N LEU A 290 -9.07 -13.33 -19.88
CA LEU A 290 -8.22 -12.62 -20.83
C LEU A 290 -6.71 -12.84 -20.58
N LEU A 291 -6.27 -12.78 -19.32
CA LEU A 291 -4.85 -13.00 -19.00
C LEU A 291 -4.43 -14.43 -19.34
N ARG A 292 -5.24 -15.42 -18.95
CA ARG A 292 -5.03 -16.82 -19.34
C ARG A 292 -4.89 -16.98 -20.86
N GLN A 293 -5.79 -16.37 -21.63
CA GLN A 293 -5.73 -16.45 -23.09
C GLN A 293 -4.42 -15.88 -23.65
N ARG A 294 -3.94 -14.74 -23.12
CA ARG A 294 -2.64 -14.16 -23.50
C ARG A 294 -1.50 -15.11 -23.16
N CYS A 295 -1.51 -15.73 -21.98
CA CYS A 295 -0.50 -16.71 -21.61
C CYS A 295 -0.50 -17.93 -22.54
N ILE A 296 -1.67 -18.45 -22.93
CA ILE A 296 -1.77 -19.57 -23.89
C ILE A 296 -1.14 -19.21 -25.23
N LEU A 297 -1.37 -18.00 -25.76
CA LEU A 297 -0.76 -17.56 -27.02
C LEU A 297 0.77 -17.45 -26.94
N LEU A 298 1.31 -17.02 -25.79
CA LEU A 298 2.75 -17.01 -25.57
C LEU A 298 3.31 -18.43 -25.47
N ILE A 299 2.61 -19.33 -24.77
CA ILE A 299 2.96 -20.75 -24.65
C ILE A 299 2.96 -21.43 -26.02
N GLU A 300 1.93 -21.21 -26.84
CA GLU A 300 1.84 -21.72 -28.20
C GLU A 300 3.06 -21.29 -29.02
N ALA A 301 3.36 -19.99 -29.04
CA ALA A 301 4.53 -19.47 -29.75
C ALA A 301 5.86 -20.02 -29.22
N ALA A 302 5.97 -20.25 -27.91
CA ALA A 302 7.17 -20.78 -27.28
C ALA A 302 7.38 -22.27 -27.58
N ARG A 303 6.30 -23.05 -27.61
CA ARG A 303 6.31 -24.45 -28.01
C ARG A 303 6.70 -24.62 -29.47
N GLU A 304 6.18 -23.78 -30.37
CA GLU A 304 6.53 -23.81 -31.80
C GLU A 304 8.03 -23.67 -32.08
N VAL A 305 8.74 -22.93 -31.22
CA VAL A 305 10.17 -22.62 -31.39
C VAL A 305 11.08 -23.25 -30.33
N ASP A 306 10.54 -24.14 -29.50
CA ASP A 306 11.20 -24.83 -28.39
C ASP A 306 12.00 -23.90 -27.45
N VAL A 307 11.34 -22.87 -26.93
CA VAL A 307 11.87 -21.93 -25.93
C VAL A 307 11.07 -22.07 -24.64
N ASP A 308 11.74 -22.09 -23.49
CA ASP A 308 11.04 -22.18 -22.21
C ASP A 308 10.42 -20.85 -21.77
N ILE A 309 9.30 -20.91 -21.06
CA ILE A 309 8.70 -19.76 -20.39
C ILE A 309 8.83 -19.93 -18.89
N SER A 310 9.32 -18.90 -18.19
CA SER A 310 9.31 -18.85 -16.73
C SER A 310 8.40 -17.73 -16.26
N ILE A 311 7.36 -18.06 -15.49
CA ILE A 311 6.47 -17.07 -14.88
C ILE A 311 7.11 -16.55 -13.59
N ASP A 312 7.48 -15.26 -13.60
CA ASP A 312 8.09 -14.60 -12.45
C ASP A 312 7.09 -14.42 -11.30
N ALA A 313 7.60 -14.48 -10.06
CA ALA A 313 6.82 -14.28 -8.85
C ALA A 313 6.87 -12.82 -8.39
N GLU A 314 5.70 -12.26 -8.06
CA GLU A 314 5.50 -10.85 -7.73
C GLU A 314 5.13 -10.70 -6.23
N GLU A 315 4.15 -9.86 -5.88
CA GLU A 315 3.72 -9.60 -4.51
C GLU A 315 2.97 -10.79 -3.85
N ALA A 316 3.00 -10.86 -2.53
CA ALA A 316 2.45 -11.97 -1.73
C ALA A 316 0.95 -12.19 -1.94
N ASP A 317 0.18 -11.12 -2.11
CA ASP A 317 -1.27 -11.16 -2.38
C ASP A 317 -1.61 -11.69 -3.80
N ARG A 318 -0.61 -11.76 -4.70
CA ARG A 318 -0.78 -12.31 -6.06
C ARG A 318 -0.44 -13.79 -6.16
N LEU A 319 0.19 -14.38 -5.13
CA LEU A 319 0.63 -15.78 -5.17
C LEU A 319 -0.54 -16.73 -5.45
N GLU A 320 -1.64 -16.68 -4.69
CA GLU A 320 -2.72 -17.67 -4.84
C GLU A 320 -3.40 -17.60 -6.22
N VAL A 321 -3.61 -16.38 -6.73
CA VAL A 321 -4.16 -16.18 -8.08
C VAL A 321 -3.17 -16.59 -9.18
N SER A 322 -1.85 -16.42 -8.96
CA SER A 322 -0.82 -16.93 -9.89
C SER A 322 -0.82 -18.45 -9.95
N LEU A 323 -0.99 -19.14 -8.81
CA LEU A 323 -1.02 -20.61 -8.76
C LEU A 323 -2.28 -21.17 -9.43
N LYS A 324 -3.45 -20.55 -9.21
CA LYS A 324 -4.70 -20.93 -9.91
C LYS A 324 -4.57 -20.77 -11.43
N LEU A 325 -3.98 -19.67 -11.88
CA LEU A 325 -3.69 -19.45 -13.30
C LEU A 325 -2.69 -20.48 -13.82
N PHE A 326 -1.59 -20.72 -13.09
CA PHE A 326 -0.55 -21.68 -13.48
C PHE A 326 -1.13 -23.09 -13.64
N GLU A 327 -1.92 -23.58 -12.70
CA GLU A 327 -2.58 -24.88 -12.80
C GLU A 327 -3.50 -24.94 -14.03
N SER A 328 -4.26 -23.88 -14.28
CA SER A 328 -5.15 -23.80 -15.45
C SER A 328 -4.39 -23.80 -16.79
N LEU A 329 -3.19 -23.23 -16.83
CA LEU A 329 -2.31 -23.24 -18.00
C LEU A 329 -1.63 -24.59 -18.17
N TYR A 330 -1.10 -25.16 -17.08
CA TYR A 330 -0.33 -26.39 -17.07
C TYR A 330 -1.17 -27.64 -17.40
N ARG A 331 -2.47 -27.60 -17.10
CA ARG A 331 -3.45 -28.64 -17.49
C ARG A 331 -4.03 -28.44 -18.89
N ASP A 332 -3.67 -27.37 -19.60
CA ASP A 332 -4.18 -27.12 -20.96
C ASP A 332 -3.52 -28.07 -21.96
N ASN A 333 -4.25 -28.45 -23.02
CA ASN A 333 -3.69 -29.30 -24.08
C ASN A 333 -2.47 -28.66 -24.76
N MET A 334 -2.35 -27.32 -24.73
CA MET A 334 -1.21 -26.61 -25.30
C MET A 334 0.12 -26.91 -24.57
N THR A 335 0.08 -27.26 -23.28
CA THR A 335 1.28 -27.59 -22.49
C THR A 335 1.56 -29.09 -22.40
N GLN A 336 0.66 -29.94 -22.91
CA GLN A 336 0.84 -31.39 -22.87
C GLN A 336 2.10 -31.82 -23.64
N ASP A 337 2.89 -32.69 -23.01
CA ASP A 337 4.17 -33.22 -23.52
C ASP A 337 5.21 -32.13 -23.75
N TRP A 338 5.10 -31.01 -23.01
CA TRP A 338 6.02 -29.86 -23.10
C TRP A 338 6.46 -29.40 -21.71
N ASP A 339 7.71 -29.71 -21.37
CA ASP A 339 8.32 -29.40 -20.07
C ASP A 339 8.87 -27.97 -19.93
N GLY A 340 8.42 -27.05 -20.81
CA GLY A 340 8.95 -25.69 -20.90
C GLY A 340 8.22 -24.64 -20.09
N LEU A 341 7.10 -24.97 -19.43
CA LEU A 341 6.35 -24.03 -18.58
C LEU A 341 6.84 -24.08 -17.14
N GLY A 342 7.60 -23.06 -16.74
CA GLY A 342 8.15 -22.93 -15.40
C GLY A 342 7.51 -21.84 -14.54
N LEU A 343 7.76 -21.92 -13.23
CA LEU A 343 7.27 -20.97 -12.22
C LEU A 343 8.39 -20.59 -11.24
N VAL A 344 8.45 -19.31 -10.86
CA VAL A 344 9.33 -18.82 -9.80
C VAL A 344 8.66 -19.00 -8.43
N VAL A 345 9.41 -19.46 -7.43
CA VAL A 345 8.98 -19.58 -6.03
C VAL A 345 9.93 -18.79 -5.13
N GLN A 346 9.37 -17.97 -4.24
CA GLN A 346 10.12 -17.07 -3.38
C GLN A 346 10.33 -17.69 -1.99
N GLY A 347 11.56 -18.08 -1.65
CA GLY A 347 11.92 -18.69 -0.36
C GLY A 347 11.73 -17.78 0.86
N TYR A 348 11.63 -16.46 0.66
CA TYR A 348 11.31 -15.52 1.73
C TYR A 348 9.85 -15.60 2.21
N SER A 349 8.99 -16.31 1.47
CA SER A 349 7.55 -16.44 1.72
C SER A 349 7.35 -17.64 2.63
N LYS A 350 6.52 -17.48 3.65
CA LYS A 350 6.16 -18.57 4.58
C LYS A 350 5.48 -19.75 3.87
N ARG A 351 4.96 -19.53 2.66
CA ARG A 351 4.22 -20.50 1.84
C ARG A 351 5.11 -21.31 0.90
N ALA A 352 6.39 -20.98 0.77
CA ALA A 352 7.27 -21.52 -0.28
C ALA A 352 7.33 -23.06 -0.33
N LEU A 353 7.57 -23.72 0.80
CA LEU A 353 7.70 -25.17 0.85
C LEU A 353 6.38 -25.89 0.46
N ALA A 354 5.24 -25.37 0.91
CA ALA A 354 3.92 -25.91 0.55
C ALA A 354 3.63 -25.75 -0.95
N VAL A 355 4.03 -24.63 -1.55
CA VAL A 355 3.93 -24.41 -3.01
C VAL A 355 4.79 -25.42 -3.77
N LEU A 356 6.02 -25.68 -3.33
CA LEU A 356 6.90 -26.66 -3.98
C LEU A 356 6.34 -28.09 -3.90
N ALA A 357 5.80 -28.47 -2.75
CA ALA A 357 5.15 -29.78 -2.60
C ALA A 357 3.91 -29.91 -3.50
N TRP A 358 3.11 -28.85 -3.61
CA TRP A 358 1.97 -28.78 -4.53
C TRP A 358 2.39 -28.88 -6.00
N LEU A 359 3.42 -28.16 -6.43
CA LEU A 359 3.96 -28.25 -7.79
C LEU A 359 4.45 -29.67 -8.12
N ALA A 360 5.13 -30.33 -7.17
CA ALA A 360 5.59 -31.71 -7.36
C ALA A 360 4.42 -32.68 -7.54
N SER A 361 3.35 -32.53 -6.76
CA SER A 361 2.13 -33.33 -6.91
C SER A 361 1.42 -33.04 -8.25
N LEU A 362 1.31 -31.76 -8.63
CA LEU A 362 0.71 -31.34 -9.90
C LEU A 362 1.47 -31.91 -11.11
N SER A 363 2.80 -31.84 -11.09
CA SER A 363 3.65 -32.43 -12.13
C SER A 363 3.45 -33.95 -12.23
N LYS A 364 3.41 -34.67 -11.10
CA LYS A 364 3.16 -36.11 -11.10
C LYS A 364 1.79 -36.50 -11.66
N GLU A 365 0.77 -35.70 -11.38
CA GLU A 365 -0.58 -35.96 -11.86
C GLU A 365 -0.73 -35.70 -13.37
N VAL A 366 -0.14 -34.61 -13.88
CA VAL A 366 -0.23 -34.23 -15.29
C VAL A 366 0.75 -35.03 -16.17
N GLY A 367 1.96 -35.31 -15.65
CA GLY A 367 2.97 -36.16 -16.29
C GLY A 367 4.20 -35.41 -16.81
N ASP A 368 4.09 -34.11 -17.08
CA ASP A 368 5.21 -33.29 -17.52
C ASP A 368 6.10 -32.82 -16.35
N ARG A 369 7.34 -32.44 -16.65
CA ARG A 369 8.27 -31.87 -15.66
C ARG A 369 8.08 -30.36 -15.59
N ILE A 370 8.11 -29.78 -14.39
CA ILE A 370 8.00 -28.31 -14.19
C ILE A 370 9.38 -27.71 -13.86
N PRO A 371 9.91 -26.77 -14.67
CA PRO A 371 11.03 -25.93 -14.27
C PRO A 371 10.65 -25.00 -13.12
N VAL A 372 11.37 -25.08 -12.00
CA VAL A 372 11.08 -24.28 -10.81
C VAL A 372 12.29 -23.44 -10.43
N ARG A 373 12.15 -22.12 -10.53
CA ARG A 373 13.18 -21.18 -10.08
C ARG A 373 12.97 -20.83 -8.62
N LEU A 374 13.88 -21.25 -7.77
CA LEU A 374 13.89 -20.86 -6.36
C LEU A 374 14.73 -19.59 -6.17
N VAL A 375 14.05 -18.49 -5.85
CA VAL A 375 14.67 -17.20 -5.48
C VAL A 375 14.50 -16.95 -3.97
N LYS A 376 15.16 -15.94 -3.41
CA LYS A 376 14.80 -15.45 -2.07
C LYS A 376 13.51 -14.65 -2.12
N GLY A 377 13.53 -13.48 -2.76
CA GLY A 377 12.37 -12.61 -2.96
C GLY A 377 12.81 -11.16 -3.16
N ALA A 378 11.96 -10.34 -3.79
CA ALA A 378 12.34 -8.99 -4.26
C ALA A 378 11.41 -7.86 -3.75
N TYR A 379 10.43 -8.16 -2.89
CA TYR A 379 9.39 -7.22 -2.44
C TYR A 379 9.31 -7.09 -0.92
N TRP A 380 10.37 -7.46 -0.18
CA TRP A 380 10.29 -7.67 1.27
C TRP A 380 9.79 -6.44 2.05
N ASP A 381 10.32 -5.26 1.78
CA ASP A 381 9.95 -4.00 2.43
C ASP A 381 8.49 -3.59 2.11
N TYR A 382 8.08 -3.79 0.87
CA TYR A 382 6.70 -3.60 0.42
C TYR A 382 5.74 -4.52 1.19
N GLU A 383 6.08 -5.80 1.38
CA GLU A 383 5.24 -6.75 2.13
C GLU A 383 5.12 -6.38 3.61
N ILE A 384 6.20 -5.93 4.25
CA ILE A 384 6.15 -5.44 5.64
C ILE A 384 5.22 -4.22 5.74
N LYS A 385 5.42 -3.23 4.87
CA LYS A 385 4.60 -2.01 4.84
C LYS A 385 3.12 -2.33 4.60
N LEU A 386 2.81 -3.17 3.62
CA LEU A 386 1.43 -3.49 3.25
C LEU A 386 0.71 -4.24 4.38
N ALA A 387 1.37 -5.19 5.03
CA ALA A 387 0.83 -5.90 6.18
C ALA A 387 0.48 -4.95 7.34
N GLN A 388 1.39 -4.02 7.66
CA GLN A 388 1.19 -2.97 8.66
C GLN A 388 0.01 -2.05 8.32
N GLN A 389 -0.03 -1.54 7.08
CA GLN A 389 -1.12 -0.67 6.62
C GLN A 389 -2.49 -1.36 6.68
N LYS A 390 -2.55 -2.64 6.29
CA LYS A 390 -3.79 -3.43 6.30
C LYS A 390 -4.22 -3.89 7.70
N GLY A 391 -3.34 -3.83 8.70
CA GLY A 391 -3.66 -4.32 10.06
C GLY A 391 -3.94 -5.81 10.08
N ILE A 392 -3.20 -6.62 9.33
CA ILE A 392 -3.36 -8.08 9.31
C ILE A 392 -2.69 -8.75 10.54
N THR A 393 -2.95 -10.03 10.78
CA THR A 393 -2.45 -10.71 12.00
C THR A 393 -0.95 -11.02 11.99
N GLY A 394 -0.29 -10.98 10.83
CA GLY A 394 1.16 -11.23 10.72
C GLY A 394 1.69 -11.14 9.31
N TYR A 395 3.02 -11.22 9.16
CA TYR A 395 3.71 -11.01 7.88
C TYR A 395 3.70 -12.26 6.98
N PRO A 396 3.57 -12.10 5.64
CA PRO A 396 3.71 -13.19 4.66
C PRO A 396 5.15 -13.60 4.37
N VAL A 397 6.10 -12.82 4.87
CA VAL A 397 7.54 -13.01 4.69
C VAL A 397 8.22 -13.17 6.05
N TRP A 398 9.42 -13.75 6.05
CA TRP A 398 10.27 -13.82 7.25
C TRP A 398 10.82 -12.44 7.61
N THR A 399 10.83 -12.08 8.89
CA THR A 399 11.26 -10.76 9.35
C THR A 399 12.77 -10.66 9.58
N ARG A 400 13.47 -11.81 9.60
CA ARG A 400 14.93 -11.91 9.57
C ARG A 400 15.44 -12.40 8.22
N LYS A 401 16.61 -11.89 7.83
CA LYS A 401 17.32 -12.34 6.63
C LYS A 401 17.79 -13.79 6.79
N GLU A 402 18.28 -14.16 7.98
CA GLU A 402 18.70 -15.51 8.33
C GLU A 402 17.52 -16.49 8.26
N GLY A 403 16.31 -16.05 8.62
CA GLY A 403 15.08 -16.84 8.46
C GLY A 403 14.78 -17.15 6.99
N THR A 404 14.94 -16.16 6.11
CA THR A 404 14.85 -16.36 4.65
C THR A 404 15.91 -17.34 4.13
N ASP A 405 17.16 -17.24 4.58
CA ASP A 405 18.22 -18.15 4.17
C ASP A 405 17.93 -19.60 4.62
N VAL A 406 17.47 -19.78 5.86
CA VAL A 406 17.07 -21.08 6.41
C VAL A 406 15.91 -21.68 5.63
N ALA A 407 14.86 -20.90 5.35
CA ALA A 407 13.72 -21.35 4.56
C ALA A 407 14.12 -21.71 3.11
N TYR A 408 15.03 -20.94 2.50
CA TYR A 408 15.59 -21.25 1.19
C TYR A 408 16.32 -22.61 1.20
N LEU A 409 17.16 -22.86 2.21
CA LEU A 409 17.88 -24.13 2.33
C LEU A 409 16.94 -25.31 2.61
N ALA A 410 15.88 -25.12 3.40
CA ALA A 410 14.85 -26.14 3.60
C ALA A 410 14.13 -26.49 2.29
N CYS A 411 13.76 -25.47 1.50
CA CYS A 411 13.18 -25.66 0.16
C CYS A 411 14.16 -26.35 -0.79
N ALA A 412 15.44 -25.96 -0.77
CA ALA A 412 16.47 -26.60 -1.58
C ALA A 412 16.66 -28.06 -1.21
N ARG A 413 16.69 -28.41 0.09
CA ARG A 413 16.81 -29.80 0.53
C ARG A 413 15.66 -30.67 0.01
N PHE A 414 14.43 -30.15 -0.02
CA PHE A 414 13.29 -30.83 -0.65
C PHE A 414 13.50 -31.00 -2.17
N LEU A 415 13.87 -29.94 -2.88
CA LEU A 415 14.09 -29.97 -4.34
C LEU A 415 15.21 -30.90 -4.80
N LEU A 416 16.19 -31.17 -3.93
CA LEU A 416 17.34 -32.05 -4.19
C LEU A 416 17.10 -33.53 -3.84
N THR A 417 15.88 -33.89 -3.46
CA THR A 417 15.54 -35.29 -3.15
C THR A 417 15.32 -36.13 -4.41
N GLU A 418 15.62 -37.43 -4.33
CA GLU A 418 15.47 -38.36 -5.46
C GLU A 418 14.04 -38.42 -6.00
N GLN A 419 13.02 -38.29 -5.15
CA GLN A 419 11.61 -38.30 -5.59
C GLN A 419 11.18 -37.09 -6.43
N ILE A 420 12.00 -36.03 -6.47
CA ILE A 420 11.76 -34.83 -7.27
C ILE A 420 12.44 -34.92 -8.64
N ARG A 421 13.44 -35.80 -8.81
CA ARG A 421 14.12 -35.97 -10.10
C ARG A 421 13.13 -36.40 -11.18
N GLY A 422 13.16 -35.67 -12.29
CA GLY A 422 12.22 -35.86 -13.41
C GLY A 422 10.83 -35.27 -13.19
N VAL A 423 10.49 -34.86 -11.97
CA VAL A 423 9.20 -34.19 -11.63
C VAL A 423 9.37 -32.68 -11.68
N LEU A 424 10.36 -32.15 -10.97
CA LEU A 424 10.72 -30.73 -11.05
C LEU A 424 12.14 -30.60 -11.61
N TRP A 425 12.40 -29.51 -12.32
CA TRP A 425 13.75 -29.08 -12.69
C TRP A 425 14.16 -27.89 -11.81
N PRO A 426 14.96 -28.11 -10.74
CA PRO A 426 15.33 -27.04 -9.83
C PRO A 426 16.30 -26.04 -10.47
N GLN A 427 15.98 -24.75 -10.37
CA GLN A 427 16.82 -23.65 -10.82
C GLN A 427 17.11 -22.72 -9.64
N PHE A 428 18.30 -22.85 -9.05
CA PHE A 428 18.67 -22.12 -7.82
C PHE A 428 19.23 -20.74 -8.15
N ALA A 429 18.42 -19.70 -7.98
CA ALA A 429 18.79 -18.32 -8.26
C ALA A 429 19.33 -17.61 -7.00
N THR A 430 20.64 -17.34 -6.97
CA THR A 430 21.30 -16.70 -5.81
C THR A 430 22.66 -16.11 -6.17
N HIS A 431 23.14 -15.10 -5.45
CA HIS A 431 24.54 -14.62 -5.54
C HIS A 431 25.34 -14.90 -4.27
N ASN A 432 24.74 -15.67 -3.35
CA ASN A 432 25.34 -16.00 -2.08
C ASN A 432 26.18 -17.27 -2.23
N ALA A 433 27.51 -17.15 -2.13
CA ALA A 433 28.44 -18.26 -2.29
C ALA A 433 28.22 -19.35 -1.21
N HIS A 434 27.81 -18.98 0.00
CA HIS A 434 27.43 -19.96 1.02
C HIS A 434 26.21 -20.76 0.58
N THR A 435 25.16 -20.11 0.07
CA THR A 435 23.99 -20.82 -0.46
C THR A 435 24.35 -21.77 -1.60
N LEU A 436 25.26 -21.37 -2.51
CA LEU A 436 25.76 -22.24 -3.57
C LEU A 436 26.48 -23.48 -3.03
N SER A 437 27.41 -23.29 -2.08
CA SER A 437 28.11 -24.38 -1.39
C SER A 437 27.13 -25.33 -0.69
N SER A 438 26.12 -24.78 0.00
CA SER A 438 25.07 -25.57 0.65
C SER A 438 24.32 -26.45 -0.36
N VAL A 439 23.83 -25.88 -1.47
CA VAL A 439 23.12 -26.66 -2.50
C VAL A 439 24.00 -27.75 -3.10
N MET A 440 25.27 -27.44 -3.43
CA MET A 440 26.20 -28.42 -3.98
C MET A 440 26.57 -29.54 -2.99
N THR A 441 26.67 -29.22 -1.71
CA THR A 441 27.00 -30.19 -0.65
C THR A 441 25.79 -31.05 -0.28
N MET A 442 24.58 -30.49 -0.27
CA MET A 442 23.35 -31.22 0.05
C MET A 442 22.91 -32.21 -1.05
N SER A 443 23.39 -32.05 -2.29
CA SER A 443 22.96 -32.85 -3.43
C SER A 443 23.93 -33.98 -3.79
N ASP A 444 23.39 -35.19 -3.93
CA ASP A 444 24.12 -36.37 -4.43
C ASP A 444 24.16 -36.46 -5.96
N HIS A 445 23.37 -35.64 -6.66
CA HIS A 445 23.28 -35.60 -8.12
C HIS A 445 23.57 -34.18 -8.64
N ARG A 446 23.48 -33.98 -9.95
CA ARG A 446 23.70 -32.68 -10.60
C ARG A 446 22.56 -32.28 -11.55
N ASP A 447 21.39 -32.85 -11.33
CA ASP A 447 20.16 -32.58 -12.10
C ASP A 447 19.47 -31.30 -11.60
N PHE A 448 20.19 -30.19 -11.68
CA PHE A 448 19.71 -28.85 -11.37
C PHE A 448 20.61 -27.83 -12.09
N GLU A 449 20.14 -26.58 -12.16
CA GLU A 449 20.96 -25.47 -12.63
C GLU A 449 21.06 -24.39 -11.56
N PHE A 450 22.11 -23.56 -11.65
CA PHE A 450 22.15 -22.29 -10.94
C PHE A 450 21.72 -21.15 -11.85
N GLN A 451 21.21 -20.07 -11.26
CA GLN A 451 20.91 -18.85 -11.98
C GLN A 451 21.52 -17.62 -11.33
N ARG A 452 21.93 -16.68 -12.19
CA ARG A 452 22.46 -15.38 -11.78
C ARG A 452 21.89 -14.27 -12.64
N LEU A 453 22.00 -13.05 -12.14
CA LEU A 453 21.67 -11.84 -12.91
C LEU A 453 22.82 -11.43 -13.83
N HIS A 454 22.47 -10.86 -14.97
CA HIS A 454 23.43 -10.17 -15.84
C HIS A 454 24.12 -9.03 -15.09
N GLY A 455 25.39 -8.78 -15.42
CA GLY A 455 26.21 -7.77 -14.75
C GLY A 455 26.70 -8.15 -13.34
N MET A 456 26.28 -9.29 -12.79
CA MET A 456 26.59 -9.67 -11.40
C MET A 456 27.12 -11.11 -11.27
N GLY A 457 28.07 -11.31 -10.35
CA GLY A 457 28.55 -12.64 -9.97
C GLY A 457 29.36 -13.37 -11.04
N ASP A 458 29.93 -12.66 -12.02
CA ASP A 458 30.68 -13.28 -13.13
C ASP A 458 31.81 -14.20 -12.64
N ALA A 459 32.67 -13.71 -11.73
CA ALA A 459 33.82 -14.49 -11.23
C ALA A 459 33.39 -15.74 -10.45
N LEU A 460 32.34 -15.61 -9.63
CA LEU A 460 31.78 -16.73 -8.86
C LEU A 460 31.27 -17.83 -9.80
N TYR A 461 30.47 -17.45 -10.78
CA TYR A 461 29.82 -18.39 -11.65
C TYR A 461 30.68 -18.92 -12.79
N ASP A 462 31.69 -18.17 -13.24
CA ASP A 462 32.69 -18.69 -14.20
C ASP A 462 33.41 -19.89 -13.55
N HIS A 463 33.70 -19.79 -12.24
CA HIS A 463 34.28 -20.89 -11.48
C HIS A 463 33.31 -22.08 -11.30
N ILE A 464 32.03 -21.83 -10.97
CA ILE A 464 31.01 -22.89 -10.87
C ILE A 464 30.90 -23.68 -12.18
N LEU A 465 30.79 -22.99 -13.30
CA LEU A 465 30.68 -23.60 -14.62
C LEU A 465 31.90 -24.47 -14.96
N GLN A 466 33.11 -24.00 -14.65
CA GLN A 466 34.37 -24.65 -15.03
C GLN A 466 34.79 -25.77 -14.08
N ALA A 467 34.68 -25.56 -12.77
CA ALA A 467 35.20 -26.47 -11.75
C ALA A 467 34.19 -27.55 -11.35
N TYR A 468 32.89 -27.23 -11.39
CA TYR A 468 31.84 -28.14 -10.90
C TYR A 468 30.95 -28.70 -12.03
N ASN A 469 31.09 -28.19 -13.26
CA ASN A 469 30.32 -28.61 -14.43
C ASN A 469 28.79 -28.57 -14.20
N ILE A 470 28.32 -27.58 -13.44
CA ILE A 470 26.90 -27.34 -13.19
C ILE A 470 26.41 -26.26 -14.17
N PRO A 471 25.28 -26.47 -14.87
CA PRO A 471 24.73 -25.45 -15.77
C PRO A 471 24.42 -24.15 -15.05
N VAL A 472 24.71 -23.03 -15.70
CA VAL A 472 24.40 -21.69 -15.18
C VAL A 472 23.60 -20.89 -16.21
N ARG A 473 22.43 -20.41 -15.79
CA ARG A 473 21.59 -19.51 -16.58
C ARG A 473 21.75 -18.07 -16.14
N ILE A 474 21.90 -17.17 -17.09
CA ILE A 474 21.95 -15.73 -16.85
C ILE A 474 20.57 -15.14 -17.11
N TYR A 475 19.93 -14.61 -16.07
CA TYR A 475 18.74 -13.79 -16.17
C TYR A 475 19.15 -12.39 -16.68
N ALA A 476 18.73 -12.06 -17.89
CA ALA A 476 19.23 -10.95 -18.67
C ALA A 476 18.13 -9.94 -18.99
N PRO A 477 18.24 -8.71 -18.46
CA PRO A 477 17.30 -7.65 -18.77
C PRO A 477 17.46 -7.16 -20.20
N VAL A 478 16.34 -6.93 -20.87
CA VAL A 478 16.26 -6.48 -22.26
C VAL A 478 15.19 -5.41 -22.35
N GLY A 479 15.55 -4.23 -22.85
CA GLY A 479 14.61 -3.13 -23.05
C GLY A 479 15.27 -1.77 -23.10
N ALA A 480 14.48 -0.75 -23.48
CA ALA A 480 14.98 0.60 -23.62
C ALA A 480 15.43 1.18 -22.26
N HIS A 481 16.42 2.07 -22.28
CA HIS A 481 16.97 2.70 -21.05
C HIS A 481 15.90 3.40 -20.19
N LYS A 482 14.83 3.91 -20.81
CA LYS A 482 13.71 4.52 -20.07
C LYS A 482 12.92 3.50 -19.23
N ASP A 483 12.80 2.26 -19.71
CA ASP A 483 12.03 1.17 -19.07
C ASP A 483 12.87 0.45 -18.00
N LEU A 484 14.21 0.60 -18.07
CA LEU A 484 15.17 0.03 -17.12
C LEU A 484 15.11 0.64 -15.72
N LEU A 485 14.75 1.90 -15.56
CA LEU A 485 15.10 2.65 -14.35
C LEU A 485 14.34 2.22 -13.08
N PRO A 486 13.01 1.96 -13.11
CA PRO A 486 12.29 1.44 -11.94
C PRO A 486 12.80 0.06 -11.53
N TYR A 487 13.12 -0.78 -12.52
CA TYR A 487 13.79 -2.06 -12.32
C TYR A 487 15.17 -1.88 -11.68
N LEU A 488 15.95 -0.90 -12.13
CA LEU A 488 17.30 -0.63 -11.65
C LEU A 488 17.30 -0.25 -10.17
N VAL A 489 16.36 0.60 -9.71
CA VAL A 489 16.24 0.93 -8.27
C VAL A 489 16.00 -0.33 -7.43
N ARG A 490 15.05 -1.19 -7.83
CA ARG A 490 14.78 -2.46 -7.12
C ARG A 490 16.00 -3.40 -7.14
N ARG A 491 16.65 -3.50 -8.29
CA ARG A 491 17.84 -4.33 -8.52
C ARG A 491 19.03 -3.89 -7.66
N LEU A 492 19.18 -2.58 -7.45
CA LEU A 492 20.22 -1.99 -6.62
C LEU A 492 19.91 -2.12 -5.13
N LEU A 493 18.65 -1.99 -4.70
CA LEU A 493 18.25 -2.26 -3.30
C LEU A 493 18.51 -3.73 -2.92
N GLU A 494 18.19 -4.68 -3.81
CA GLU A 494 18.40 -6.11 -3.59
C GLU A 494 19.86 -6.48 -3.30
N ASN A 495 20.80 -5.78 -3.96
CA ASN A 495 22.22 -6.14 -3.93
C ASN A 495 23.12 -5.13 -3.22
N GLY A 496 22.63 -3.92 -2.97
CA GLY A 496 23.35 -2.80 -2.36
C GLY A 496 23.05 -2.55 -0.88
N ALA A 497 22.10 -3.29 -0.27
CA ALA A 497 21.90 -3.27 1.17
C ALA A 497 23.15 -3.77 1.92
N ASN A 498 23.49 -3.21 3.08
CA ASN A 498 24.63 -3.65 3.92
C ASN A 498 24.56 -5.14 4.32
N SER A 499 23.35 -5.73 4.34
CA SER A 499 23.11 -7.16 4.57
C SER A 499 23.31 -8.04 3.31
N SER A 500 23.51 -7.43 2.14
CA SER A 500 23.76 -8.13 0.88
C SER A 500 25.08 -8.87 0.91
N PHE A 501 25.03 -10.15 0.53
CA PHE A 501 26.23 -10.97 0.45
C PHE A 501 27.21 -10.47 -0.62
N VAL A 502 26.73 -9.86 -1.71
CA VAL A 502 27.59 -9.38 -2.81
C VAL A 502 28.53 -8.27 -2.32
N HIS A 503 28.01 -7.35 -1.51
CA HIS A 503 28.81 -6.30 -0.90
C HIS A 503 29.90 -6.87 0.03
N GLN A 504 29.52 -7.80 0.93
CA GLN A 504 30.44 -8.42 1.88
C GLN A 504 31.48 -9.35 1.20
N LEU A 505 31.11 -9.98 0.08
CA LEU A 505 31.98 -10.84 -0.72
C LEU A 505 33.16 -10.04 -1.33
N LEU A 506 32.85 -8.87 -1.89
CA LEU A 506 33.80 -8.02 -2.59
C LEU A 506 34.65 -7.14 -1.67
N ASP A 507 34.15 -6.81 -0.47
CA ASP A 507 34.90 -6.06 0.54
C ASP A 507 36.05 -6.90 1.12
N LYS A 508 37.29 -6.57 0.74
CA LYS A 508 38.51 -7.23 1.23
C LYS A 508 38.75 -7.02 2.72
N SER A 509 38.13 -6.01 3.35
CA SER A 509 38.22 -5.76 4.79
C SER A 509 37.29 -6.66 5.60
N HIS A 510 36.25 -7.23 4.98
CA HIS A 510 35.34 -8.16 5.63
C HIS A 510 35.99 -9.56 5.79
N PRO A 511 36.08 -10.14 7.00
CA PRO A 511 36.68 -11.46 7.21
C PRO A 511 35.94 -12.57 6.47
N VAL A 512 36.68 -13.47 5.80
CA VAL A 512 36.08 -14.60 5.05
C VAL A 512 35.32 -15.53 5.99
N GLU A 513 35.81 -15.70 7.21
CA GLU A 513 35.24 -16.57 8.23
C GLU A 513 33.81 -16.17 8.62
N LYS A 514 33.42 -14.89 8.46
CA LYS A 514 32.06 -14.43 8.72
C LYS A 514 31.08 -14.82 7.60
N LEU A 515 31.59 -15.04 6.39
CA LEU A 515 30.83 -15.45 5.21
C LEU A 515 30.57 -16.95 5.18
N THR A 516 31.35 -17.74 5.93
CA THR A 516 31.23 -19.20 6.01
C THR A 516 30.31 -19.70 7.12
N VAL A 517 29.88 -18.82 8.04
CA VAL A 517 28.96 -19.21 9.14
C VAL A 517 27.59 -19.60 8.57
N HIS A 518 27.11 -20.78 8.96
CA HIS A 518 25.86 -21.35 8.46
C HIS A 518 24.64 -20.52 8.89
N PRO A 519 23.66 -20.25 7.99
CA PRO A 519 22.45 -19.50 8.34
C PRO A 519 21.66 -20.07 9.51
N TYR A 520 21.61 -21.41 9.64
CA TYR A 520 21.04 -22.10 10.79
C TYR A 520 21.64 -21.60 12.12
N ASP A 521 22.97 -21.46 12.20
CA ASP A 521 23.64 -21.03 13.42
C ASP A 521 23.43 -19.55 13.70
N LYS A 522 23.45 -18.73 12.64
CA LYS A 522 23.16 -17.29 12.76
C LYS A 522 21.77 -17.08 13.33
N LEU A 523 20.79 -17.84 12.83
CA LEU A 523 19.40 -17.74 13.27
C LEU A 523 19.22 -18.25 14.71
N THR A 524 19.75 -19.44 15.03
CA THR A 524 19.59 -20.07 16.35
C THR A 524 20.43 -19.41 17.46
N ALA A 525 21.39 -18.56 17.10
CA ALA A 525 22.11 -17.71 18.05
C ALA A 525 21.27 -16.54 18.60
N HIS A 526 20.12 -16.23 17.97
CA HIS A 526 19.18 -15.25 18.50
C HIS A 526 18.27 -15.86 19.58
N GLU A 527 17.81 -15.03 20.51
CA GLU A 527 16.85 -15.44 21.54
C GLU A 527 15.49 -15.83 20.94
N THR A 528 15.07 -15.14 19.88
CA THR A 528 13.85 -15.42 19.11
C THR A 528 14.16 -15.55 17.62
N LEU A 529 13.37 -16.36 16.91
CA LEU A 529 13.58 -16.59 15.48
C LEU A 529 13.03 -15.42 14.65
N HIS A 530 11.91 -14.81 15.06
CA HIS A 530 11.40 -13.56 14.48
C HIS A 530 12.27 -12.34 14.88
N ASN A 531 12.14 -11.23 14.15
CA ASN A 531 12.85 -9.98 14.45
C ASN A 531 12.04 -9.08 15.42
N PRO A 532 12.44 -8.91 16.69
CA PRO A 532 11.68 -8.13 17.66
C PRO A 532 11.71 -6.61 17.39
N ARG A 533 12.54 -6.14 16.44
CA ARG A 533 12.57 -4.72 16.02
C ARG A 533 11.51 -4.39 14.99
N ILE A 534 10.86 -5.39 14.41
CA ILE A 534 9.74 -5.21 13.50
C ILE A 534 8.50 -5.59 14.31
N PRO A 535 7.73 -4.62 14.84
CA PRO A 535 6.53 -4.93 15.60
C PRO A 535 5.55 -5.69 14.72
N MET A 536 4.70 -6.52 15.30
CA MET A 536 3.60 -7.14 14.55
C MET A 536 2.66 -6.06 14.01
N PRO A 537 1.94 -6.28 12.90
CA PRO A 537 1.10 -5.23 12.31
C PRO A 537 0.07 -4.65 13.30
N LEU A 538 -0.52 -5.49 14.15
CA LEU A 538 -1.47 -5.06 15.18
C LEU A 538 -0.79 -4.31 16.35
N ASP A 539 0.50 -4.51 16.57
CA ASP A 539 1.26 -3.92 17.68
C ASP A 539 2.07 -2.68 17.25
N ILE A 540 1.84 -2.16 16.03
CA ILE A 540 2.68 -1.11 15.42
C ILE A 540 2.74 0.19 16.24
N TYR A 541 1.70 0.51 17.01
CA TYR A 541 1.63 1.70 17.86
C TYR A 541 2.16 1.47 19.28
N GLY A 542 2.64 0.26 19.60
CA GLY A 542 3.20 -0.09 20.90
C GLY A 542 2.17 -0.17 22.03
N GLY A 543 1.83 0.96 22.64
CA GLY A 543 0.88 1.03 23.78
C GLY A 543 -0.58 0.82 23.38
N ARG A 544 -0.90 1.11 22.11
CA ARG A 544 -2.21 0.97 21.50
C ARG A 544 -2.21 -0.20 20.50
N LEU A 545 -3.26 -1.01 20.53
CA LEU A 545 -3.48 -2.00 19.48
C LEU A 545 -4.05 -1.31 18.22
N ALA A 546 -3.51 -1.62 17.05
CA ALA A 546 -4.07 -1.20 15.78
C ALA A 546 -5.36 -1.96 15.46
N SER A 547 -6.23 -1.35 14.64
CA SER A 547 -7.42 -2.00 14.11
C SER A 547 -7.10 -3.18 13.18
N PHE A 548 -7.85 -4.28 13.32
CA PHE A 548 -7.73 -5.45 12.46
C PHE A 548 -8.41 -5.27 11.09
N GLY A 549 -7.76 -5.72 10.01
CA GLY A 549 -8.31 -5.75 8.65
C GLY A 549 -8.28 -7.15 8.02
N PRO A 550 -9.43 -7.77 7.69
CA PRO A 550 -9.46 -9.01 6.92
C PRO A 550 -8.80 -8.87 5.55
N ASN A 551 -7.92 -9.80 5.17
CA ASN A 551 -7.31 -9.78 3.84
C ASN A 551 -8.19 -10.50 2.80
N ILE A 552 -8.81 -9.74 1.91
CA ILE A 552 -9.71 -10.25 0.85
C ILE A 552 -8.95 -10.91 -0.32
N PHE A 553 -7.62 -10.83 -0.35
CA PHE A 553 -6.77 -11.42 -1.39
C PHE A 553 -6.25 -12.83 -1.05
N VAL A 554 -6.54 -13.33 0.16
CA VAL A 554 -6.02 -14.59 0.69
C VAL A 554 -7.19 -15.51 1.02
N GLU A 555 -7.30 -16.65 0.34
CA GLU A 555 -8.49 -17.50 0.37
C GLU A 555 -8.87 -18.00 1.77
N SER A 556 -7.87 -18.37 2.58
CA SER A 556 -8.05 -18.83 3.96
C SER A 556 -8.60 -17.76 4.91
N GLN A 557 -8.51 -16.48 4.54
CA GLN A 557 -9.08 -15.36 5.29
C GLN A 557 -10.36 -14.84 4.64
N TRP A 558 -10.37 -14.77 3.31
CA TRP A 558 -11.48 -14.29 2.51
C TRP A 558 -12.72 -15.18 2.61
N GLN A 559 -12.59 -16.50 2.48
CA GLN A 559 -13.77 -17.38 2.45
C GLN A 559 -14.58 -17.36 3.75
N PRO A 560 -13.96 -17.48 4.95
CA PRO A 560 -14.70 -17.34 6.21
C PRO A 560 -15.32 -15.94 6.37
N PHE A 561 -14.58 -14.89 6.01
CA PHE A 561 -15.08 -13.52 6.11
C PHE A 561 -16.26 -13.25 5.16
N LYS A 562 -16.15 -13.68 3.89
CA LYS A 562 -17.23 -13.61 2.91
C LYS A 562 -18.48 -14.31 3.41
N ALA A 563 -18.34 -15.55 3.90
CA ALA A 563 -19.47 -16.32 4.41
C ALA A 563 -20.15 -15.61 5.60
N ALA A 564 -19.37 -14.98 6.49
CA ALA A 564 -19.90 -14.20 7.59
C ALA A 564 -20.66 -12.95 7.10
N VAL A 565 -20.11 -12.20 6.13
CA VAL A 565 -20.79 -11.03 5.55
C VAL A 565 -22.07 -11.44 4.82
N ASP A 566 -22.01 -12.48 3.98
CA ASP A 566 -23.14 -13.00 3.22
C ASP A 566 -24.32 -13.39 4.12
N ALA A 567 -24.05 -13.95 5.31
CA ALA A 567 -25.07 -14.31 6.30
C ALA A 567 -25.90 -13.11 6.79
N HIS A 568 -25.34 -11.90 6.73
CA HIS A 568 -26.04 -10.66 7.09
C HIS A 568 -26.68 -9.95 5.91
N LEU A 569 -26.26 -10.19 4.66
CA LEU A 569 -26.81 -9.49 3.48
C LEU A 569 -28.31 -9.74 3.26
N ALA A 570 -28.83 -10.90 3.70
CA ALA A 570 -30.25 -11.23 3.64
C ALA A 570 -31.10 -10.56 4.73
N GLN A 571 -30.47 -9.96 5.76
CA GLN A 571 -31.19 -9.33 6.87
C GLN A 571 -31.71 -7.95 6.48
N THR A 572 -32.79 -7.53 7.15
CA THR A 572 -33.24 -6.14 7.19
C THR A 572 -33.11 -5.61 8.61
N TRP A 573 -32.86 -4.31 8.75
CA TRP A 573 -32.63 -3.68 10.05
C TRP A 573 -33.73 -2.67 10.37
N GLN A 574 -33.85 -2.34 11.66
CA GLN A 574 -34.75 -1.29 12.12
C GLN A 574 -33.97 -0.33 13.02
N ALA A 575 -34.23 0.97 12.86
CA ALA A 575 -33.65 2.02 13.70
C ALA A 575 -34.74 2.88 14.34
N ASN A 576 -34.53 3.19 15.61
CA ASN A 576 -35.41 4.04 16.40
C ASN A 576 -34.57 5.08 17.15
N PRO A 577 -35.11 6.28 17.46
CA PRO A 577 -34.50 7.16 18.44
C PRO A 577 -34.33 6.41 19.77
N ILE A 578 -33.24 6.66 20.49
CA ILE A 578 -32.99 6.14 21.83
C ILE A 578 -32.85 7.33 22.78
N ILE A 579 -33.81 7.48 23.68
CA ILE A 579 -33.86 8.58 24.65
C ILE A 579 -33.97 7.97 26.05
N SER A 580 -33.04 8.31 26.94
CA SER A 580 -32.92 7.77 28.29
C SER A 580 -32.92 6.23 28.30
N GLY A 581 -32.21 5.61 27.35
CA GLY A 581 -32.15 4.16 27.18
C GLY A 581 -33.40 3.52 26.56
N GLN A 582 -34.47 4.28 26.34
CA GLN A 582 -35.71 3.78 25.77
C GLN A 582 -35.75 3.97 24.26
N GLN A 583 -36.04 2.89 23.54
CA GLN A 583 -36.30 2.93 22.10
C GLN A 583 -37.67 3.54 21.84
N ILE A 584 -37.72 4.61 21.07
CA ILE A 584 -38.96 5.31 20.72
C ILE A 584 -39.49 4.73 19.41
N THR A 585 -40.48 3.85 19.51
CA THR A 585 -41.12 3.20 18.35
C THR A 585 -42.34 3.99 17.88
N GLN A 586 -42.79 3.72 16.65
CA GLN A 586 -44.04 4.30 16.13
C GLN A 586 -45.25 3.99 17.04
N ASP A 587 -45.32 2.79 17.63
CA ASP A 587 -46.40 2.41 18.54
C ASP A 587 -46.42 3.25 19.82
N SER A 588 -45.24 3.63 20.31
CA SER A 588 -45.12 4.49 21.50
C SER A 588 -45.49 5.95 21.21
N HIS A 589 -45.40 6.39 19.95
CA HIS A 589 -45.70 7.76 19.51
C HIS A 589 -46.35 7.78 18.12
N GLN A 590 -47.68 7.67 18.06
CA GLN A 590 -48.47 7.50 16.81
C GLN A 590 -48.28 8.60 15.73
N HIS A 591 -47.64 9.72 16.06
CA HIS A 591 -47.40 10.84 15.13
C HIS A 591 -46.04 10.78 14.43
N LEU A 592 -45.17 9.82 14.77
CA LEU A 592 -43.84 9.69 14.14
C LEU A 592 -43.92 8.97 12.79
N THR A 593 -43.03 9.36 11.87
CA THR A 593 -42.99 8.81 10.51
C THR A 593 -41.99 7.66 10.45
N LEU A 594 -42.47 6.51 9.96
CA LEU A 594 -41.63 5.37 9.57
C LEU A 594 -41.16 5.57 8.12
N ASN A 595 -39.85 5.46 7.89
CA ASN A 595 -39.24 5.67 6.58
C ASN A 595 -38.51 4.40 6.13
N ASN A 596 -38.67 4.06 4.85
CA ASN A 596 -37.97 2.92 4.25
C ASN A 596 -36.56 3.32 3.83
N VAL A 597 -35.59 2.46 4.12
CA VAL A 597 -34.21 2.58 3.68
C VAL A 597 -33.97 1.52 2.61
N VAL A 598 -33.53 1.96 1.42
CA VAL A 598 -33.27 1.09 0.26
C VAL A 598 -31.82 1.19 -0.16
N ALA A 599 -31.31 0.15 -0.81
CA ALA A 599 -29.90 0.11 -1.20
C ALA A 599 -29.65 1.06 -2.39
N PRO A 600 -28.64 1.95 -2.35
CA PRO A 600 -28.43 2.92 -3.44
C PRO A 600 -28.05 2.27 -4.79
N TRP A 601 -27.48 1.06 -4.77
CA TRP A 601 -27.11 0.31 -5.97
C TRP A 601 -28.29 -0.45 -6.59
N ASN A 602 -29.37 -0.66 -5.84
CA ASN A 602 -30.64 -1.21 -6.31
C ASN A 602 -31.77 -0.87 -5.33
N HIS A 603 -32.60 0.10 -5.67
CA HIS A 603 -33.71 0.62 -4.87
C HIS A 603 -34.83 -0.41 -4.61
N GLN A 604 -34.80 -1.58 -5.27
CA GLN A 604 -35.71 -2.69 -4.97
C GLN A 604 -35.24 -3.52 -3.77
N VAL A 605 -33.98 -3.38 -3.37
CA VAL A 605 -33.43 -4.07 -2.20
C VAL A 605 -33.72 -3.25 -0.96
N ALA A 606 -34.65 -3.74 -0.14
CA ALA A 606 -34.92 -3.18 1.18
C ALA A 606 -33.72 -3.45 2.11
N VAL A 607 -33.24 -2.38 2.74
CA VAL A 607 -32.20 -2.44 3.77
C VAL A 607 -32.86 -2.49 5.15
N GLY A 608 -33.93 -1.71 5.34
CA GLY A 608 -34.58 -1.62 6.63
C GLY A 608 -35.56 -0.46 6.73
N GLU A 609 -35.94 -0.14 7.96
CA GLU A 609 -36.87 0.93 8.27
C GLU A 609 -36.35 1.78 9.43
N VAL A 610 -36.63 3.08 9.41
CA VAL A 610 -36.22 4.01 10.46
C VAL A 610 -37.37 4.92 10.89
N VAL A 611 -37.56 5.05 12.20
CA VAL A 611 -38.46 6.05 12.78
C VAL A 611 -37.72 7.37 12.91
N PHE A 612 -38.28 8.45 12.37
CA PHE A 612 -37.73 9.80 12.57
C PHE A 612 -38.37 10.47 13.79
N ALA A 613 -37.51 11.02 14.65
CA ALA A 613 -37.91 11.88 15.76
C ALA A 613 -38.45 13.22 15.24
N ASP A 614 -39.28 13.88 16.05
CA ASP A 614 -39.70 15.25 15.84
C ASP A 614 -38.87 16.24 16.70
N ALA A 615 -39.12 17.54 16.54
CA ALA A 615 -38.45 18.57 17.33
C ALA A 615 -38.68 18.43 18.85
N LYS A 616 -39.81 17.84 19.26
CA LYS A 616 -40.14 17.65 20.68
C LYS A 616 -39.28 16.56 21.30
N LEU A 617 -39.13 15.42 20.62
CA LEU A 617 -38.23 14.34 21.02
C LEU A 617 -36.77 14.81 21.01
N ALA A 618 -36.37 15.62 20.02
CA ALA A 618 -35.05 16.23 19.99
C ALA A 618 -34.78 17.08 21.25
N ALA A 619 -35.74 17.91 21.67
CA ALA A 619 -35.63 18.69 22.91
C ALA A 619 -35.57 17.80 24.16
N GLN A 620 -36.35 16.72 24.21
CA GLN A 620 -36.31 15.74 25.29
C GLN A 620 -34.96 15.02 25.39
N ALA A 621 -34.35 14.66 24.27
CA ALA A 621 -33.02 14.07 24.23
C ALA A 621 -31.95 15.03 24.79
N VAL A 622 -32.00 16.30 24.41
CA VAL A 622 -31.08 17.32 24.96
C VAL A 622 -31.26 17.46 26.47
N GLU A 623 -32.50 17.52 26.95
CA GLU A 623 -32.76 17.62 28.39
C GLU A 623 -32.26 16.37 29.15
N ALA A 624 -32.48 15.17 28.62
CA ALA A 624 -31.97 13.94 29.21
C ALA A 624 -30.44 13.92 29.31
N ALA A 625 -29.74 14.33 28.24
CA ALA A 625 -28.29 14.42 28.24
C ALA A 625 -27.78 15.50 29.22
N HIS A 626 -28.47 16.64 29.29
CA HIS A 626 -28.14 17.72 30.23
C HIS A 626 -28.25 17.27 31.69
N GLN A 627 -29.34 16.59 32.05
CA GLN A 627 -29.54 16.02 33.39
C GLN A 627 -28.53 14.90 33.72
N GLY A 628 -28.02 14.20 32.70
CA GLY A 628 -26.98 13.18 32.84
C GLY A 628 -25.57 13.71 33.06
N GLN A 629 -25.31 14.98 32.74
CA GLN A 629 -23.96 15.55 32.71
C GLN A 629 -23.23 15.45 34.05
N ASP A 630 -23.92 15.77 35.14
CA ASP A 630 -23.32 15.73 36.47
C ASP A 630 -22.89 14.33 36.90
N LYS A 631 -23.58 13.29 36.40
CA LYS A 631 -23.21 11.89 36.68
C LYS A 631 -22.03 11.47 35.81
N TRP A 632 -22.08 11.79 34.52
CA TRP A 632 -21.05 11.35 33.58
C TRP A 632 -19.68 11.98 33.85
N GLN A 633 -19.64 13.26 34.21
CA GLN A 633 -18.38 13.95 34.52
C GLN A 633 -17.65 13.36 35.75
N GLN A 634 -18.36 12.64 36.63
CA GLN A 634 -17.78 11.99 37.81
C GLN A 634 -17.21 10.60 37.52
N VAL A 635 -17.55 10.00 36.36
CA VAL A 635 -16.94 8.75 35.91
C VAL A 635 -15.48 9.05 35.57
N SER A 636 -14.54 8.26 36.10
CA SER A 636 -13.10 8.53 35.92
C SER A 636 -12.65 8.36 34.46
N ALA A 637 -11.61 9.07 34.00
CA ALA A 637 -11.12 8.88 32.63
C ALA A 637 -10.74 7.43 32.31
N SER A 638 -10.23 6.66 33.27
CA SER A 638 -9.88 5.25 33.04
C SER A 638 -11.12 4.38 32.81
N GLU A 639 -12.22 4.61 33.54
CA GLU A 639 -13.49 3.93 33.29
C GLU A 639 -14.09 4.33 31.94
N ARG A 640 -14.04 5.62 31.57
CA ARG A 640 -14.47 6.08 30.24
C ARG A 640 -13.62 5.45 29.14
N ALA A 641 -12.30 5.42 29.30
CA ALA A 641 -11.37 4.77 28.37
C ALA A 641 -11.63 3.27 28.22
N ALA A 642 -11.96 2.57 29.30
CA ALA A 642 -12.34 1.17 29.26
C ALA A 642 -13.64 0.92 28.47
N ILE A 643 -14.63 1.82 28.58
CA ILE A 643 -15.85 1.76 27.76
C ILE A 643 -15.52 1.92 26.27
N LEU A 644 -14.69 2.92 25.93
CA LEU A 644 -14.25 3.15 24.54
C LEU A 644 -13.51 1.94 23.96
N LYS A 645 -12.56 1.36 24.71
CA LYS A 645 -11.83 0.14 24.31
C LYS A 645 -12.79 -1.05 24.11
N ARG A 646 -13.78 -1.23 24.98
CA ARG A 646 -14.81 -2.28 24.78
C ARG A 646 -15.70 -2.01 23.56
N THR A 647 -15.99 -0.76 23.22
CA THR A 647 -16.71 -0.45 21.98
C THR A 647 -15.89 -0.84 20.75
N ALA A 648 -14.57 -0.59 20.75
CA ALA A 648 -13.68 -1.05 19.69
C ALA A 648 -13.73 -2.58 19.53
N ASP A 649 -13.63 -3.31 20.63
CA ASP A 649 -13.68 -4.78 20.60
C ASP A 649 -15.04 -5.30 20.10
N LEU A 650 -16.15 -4.68 20.52
CA LEU A 650 -17.49 -5.04 20.01
C LEU A 650 -17.67 -4.75 18.52
N TYR A 651 -17.01 -3.73 17.97
CA TYR A 651 -17.01 -3.49 16.53
C TYR A 651 -16.24 -4.58 15.79
N GLU A 652 -15.09 -5.01 16.31
CA GLU A 652 -14.34 -6.13 15.74
C GLU A 652 -15.09 -7.46 15.89
N ASP A 653 -15.85 -7.67 16.97
CA ASP A 653 -16.70 -8.86 17.16
C ASP A 653 -17.90 -8.89 16.18
N ASN A 654 -18.40 -7.72 15.77
CA ASN A 654 -19.55 -7.57 14.86
C ASN A 654 -19.13 -7.13 13.44
N TYR A 655 -17.86 -7.34 13.07
CA TYR A 655 -17.24 -6.83 11.84
C TYR A 655 -18.06 -7.14 10.58
N ALA A 656 -18.48 -8.39 10.43
CA ALA A 656 -19.19 -8.85 9.24
C ALA A 656 -20.56 -8.18 9.05
N GLN A 657 -21.28 -7.95 10.15
CA GLN A 657 -22.55 -7.24 10.12
C GLN A 657 -22.36 -5.76 9.78
N LEU A 658 -21.37 -5.10 10.39
CA LEU A 658 -21.05 -3.70 10.10
C LEU A 658 -20.67 -3.50 8.63
N VAL A 659 -19.87 -4.41 8.08
CA VAL A 659 -19.50 -4.41 6.66
C VAL A 659 -20.74 -4.62 5.78
N ALA A 660 -21.60 -5.60 6.07
CA ALA A 660 -22.84 -5.83 5.33
C ALA A 660 -23.77 -4.60 5.33
N MET A 661 -23.85 -3.88 6.45
CA MET A 661 -24.62 -2.63 6.55
C MET A 661 -23.97 -1.51 5.72
N CYS A 662 -22.64 -1.36 5.73
CA CYS A 662 -21.94 -0.38 4.88
C CYS A 662 -22.22 -0.60 3.38
N HIS A 663 -22.25 -1.86 2.92
CA HIS A 663 -22.60 -2.21 1.54
C HIS A 663 -24.04 -1.86 1.20
N LYS A 664 -24.98 -2.29 2.04
CA LYS A 664 -26.41 -2.20 1.76
C LYS A 664 -26.94 -0.79 1.96
N GLU A 665 -26.59 -0.13 3.06
CA GLU A 665 -27.12 1.18 3.43
C GLU A 665 -26.36 2.33 2.74
N ALA A 666 -25.03 2.31 2.80
CA ALA A 666 -24.20 3.41 2.30
C ALA A 666 -23.60 3.18 0.90
N GLY A 667 -23.78 1.98 0.32
CA GLY A 667 -23.28 1.65 -1.01
C GLY A 667 -21.75 1.51 -1.11
N LYS A 668 -21.05 1.28 0.00
CA LYS A 668 -19.58 1.18 0.04
C LYS A 668 -19.07 -0.15 -0.50
N THR A 669 -17.96 -0.12 -1.24
CA THR A 669 -17.27 -1.34 -1.69
C THR A 669 -16.72 -2.13 -0.51
N LEU A 670 -16.35 -3.39 -0.71
CA LEU A 670 -15.84 -4.25 0.35
C LEU A 670 -14.62 -3.67 1.08
N GLN A 671 -13.62 -3.17 0.34
CA GLN A 671 -12.44 -2.57 0.96
C GLN A 671 -12.78 -1.27 1.69
N ASP A 672 -13.63 -0.42 1.12
CA ASP A 672 -14.07 0.82 1.77
C ASP A 672 -14.82 0.54 3.09
N SER A 673 -15.61 -0.54 3.15
CA SER A 673 -16.33 -0.98 4.34
C SER A 673 -15.38 -1.52 5.41
N ILE A 674 -14.34 -2.29 5.03
CA ILE A 674 -13.28 -2.75 5.94
C ILE A 674 -12.55 -1.54 6.54
N ASP A 675 -12.13 -0.60 5.70
CA ASP A 675 -11.37 0.57 6.14
C ASP A 675 -12.19 1.47 7.08
N GLU A 676 -13.51 1.55 6.88
CA GLU A 676 -14.41 2.28 7.77
C GLU A 676 -14.54 1.65 9.16
N VAL A 677 -14.71 0.33 9.24
CA VAL A 677 -14.76 -0.36 10.55
C VAL A 677 -13.43 -0.15 11.29
N ARG A 678 -12.31 -0.25 10.57
CA ARG A 678 -10.97 -0.01 11.12
C ARG A 678 -10.81 1.40 11.67
N GLU A 679 -11.21 2.41 10.91
CA GLU A 679 -11.13 3.81 11.34
C GLU A 679 -11.98 4.07 12.59
N ALA A 680 -13.18 3.47 12.68
CA ALA A 680 -14.04 3.56 13.85
C ALA A 680 -13.39 2.93 15.11
N VAL A 681 -12.77 1.76 14.95
CA VAL A 681 -12.00 1.07 16.00
C VAL A 681 -10.80 1.91 16.46
N ASP A 682 -10.06 2.48 15.51
CA ASP A 682 -8.91 3.32 15.83
C ASP A 682 -9.31 4.59 16.58
N PHE A 683 -10.44 5.24 16.23
CA PHE A 683 -10.96 6.37 17.00
C PHE A 683 -11.27 6.00 18.46
N CYS A 684 -11.93 4.86 18.68
CA CYS A 684 -12.23 4.36 20.02
C CYS A 684 -10.94 4.14 20.84
N ARG A 685 -9.97 3.41 20.27
CA ARG A 685 -8.71 3.07 20.97
C ARG A 685 -7.86 4.31 21.22
N TYR A 686 -7.73 5.20 20.24
CA TYR A 686 -6.94 6.42 20.36
C TYR A 686 -7.52 7.41 21.36
N TYR A 687 -8.83 7.70 21.31
CA TYR A 687 -9.44 8.64 22.25
C TYR A 687 -9.54 8.10 23.69
N ALA A 688 -9.49 6.78 23.87
CA ALA A 688 -9.34 6.19 25.19
C ALA A 688 -7.99 6.58 25.84
N GLU A 689 -6.90 6.54 25.09
CA GLU A 689 -5.57 6.98 25.57
C GLU A 689 -5.54 8.50 25.82
N GLU A 690 -6.16 9.28 24.94
CA GLU A 690 -6.27 10.74 25.12
C GLU A 690 -7.07 11.11 26.38
N ALA A 691 -8.11 10.36 26.73
CA ALA A 691 -8.86 10.56 27.97
C ALA A 691 -7.95 10.42 29.19
N GLU A 692 -7.19 9.32 29.25
CA GLU A 692 -6.26 9.02 30.35
C GLU A 692 -5.12 10.05 30.40
N ARG A 693 -4.57 10.45 29.24
CA ARG A 693 -3.52 11.45 29.13
C ARG A 693 -3.96 12.82 29.64
N LEU A 694 -5.18 13.27 29.29
CA LEU A 694 -5.69 14.59 29.64
C LEU A 694 -6.09 14.71 31.12
N GLU A 695 -6.56 13.63 31.74
CA GLU A 695 -6.84 13.57 33.19
C GLU A 695 -5.58 13.85 34.03
N GLN A 696 -4.43 13.36 33.56
CA GLN A 696 -3.14 13.58 34.21
C GLN A 696 -2.60 15.01 34.02
N GLN A 697 -3.15 15.78 33.08
CA GLN A 697 -2.66 17.11 32.76
C GLN A 697 -3.12 18.15 33.80
N THR A 698 -2.16 18.68 34.56
CA THR A 698 -2.36 19.77 35.52
C THR A 698 -1.52 20.99 35.13
N HIS A 699 -2.01 22.18 35.44
CA HIS A 699 -1.27 23.43 35.28
C HIS A 699 -1.23 24.17 36.61
N SER A 700 -0.05 24.28 37.22
CA SER A 700 0.14 24.96 38.51
C SER A 700 0.95 26.24 38.33
N PHE A 701 0.49 27.33 38.92
CA PHE A 701 1.18 28.63 38.92
C PHE A 701 0.92 29.39 40.22
N THR A 702 1.78 30.36 40.51
CA THR A 702 1.59 31.28 41.64
C THR A 702 0.97 32.57 41.14
N ASP A 703 -0.15 33.00 41.74
CA ASP A 703 -0.80 34.25 41.38
C ASP A 703 -0.06 35.48 41.94
N ILE A 704 -0.53 36.68 41.60
CA ILE A 704 0.05 37.96 42.05
C ILE A 704 0.04 38.15 43.57
N ASN A 705 -0.75 37.37 44.31
CA ASN A 705 -0.84 37.42 45.77
C ASN A 705 0.05 36.36 46.44
N GLY A 706 0.82 35.59 45.67
CA GLY A 706 1.64 34.50 46.18
C GLY A 706 0.86 33.20 46.44
N LYS A 707 -0.41 33.11 46.02
CA LYS A 707 -1.22 31.89 46.20
C LYS A 707 -0.89 30.88 45.11
N GLN A 708 -0.67 29.62 45.50
CA GLN A 708 -0.57 28.52 44.54
C GLN A 708 -1.95 28.18 43.99
N VAL A 709 -2.07 28.20 42.66
CA VAL A 709 -3.27 27.88 41.90
C VAL A 709 -2.96 26.65 41.06
N THR A 710 -3.87 25.67 41.06
CA THR A 710 -3.78 24.49 40.19
C THR A 710 -5.03 24.40 39.34
N GLN A 711 -4.84 24.17 38.04
CA GLN A 711 -5.92 23.97 37.08
C GLN A 711 -5.86 22.54 36.51
N LYS A 712 -7.05 21.99 36.25
CA LYS A 712 -7.25 20.70 35.58
C LYS A 712 -8.20 20.85 34.40
N ARG A 713 -8.21 19.86 33.51
CA ARG A 713 -9.21 19.75 32.46
C ARG A 713 -10.51 19.21 33.04
N ALA A 714 -11.61 19.87 32.73
CA ALA A 714 -12.98 19.47 33.04
C ALA A 714 -13.81 19.41 31.76
N PRO A 715 -14.86 18.58 31.68
CA PRO A 715 -15.79 18.58 30.55
C PRO A 715 -16.44 19.95 30.35
N ARG A 716 -16.95 20.18 29.14
CA ARG A 716 -17.72 21.38 28.81
C ARG A 716 -19.19 21.25 29.21
N GLY A 717 -19.77 20.07 28.99
CA GLY A 717 -21.18 19.81 29.27
C GLY A 717 -21.81 18.96 28.17
N THR A 718 -23.01 19.30 27.73
CA THR A 718 -23.75 18.51 26.73
C THR A 718 -23.36 18.88 25.31
N MET A 719 -22.93 17.89 24.53
CA MET A 719 -22.49 18.04 23.14
C MET A 719 -23.50 17.43 22.16
N VAL A 720 -23.78 18.13 21.07
CA VAL A 720 -24.52 17.56 19.94
C VAL A 720 -23.52 17.09 18.88
N CYS A 721 -23.58 15.81 18.50
CA CYS A 721 -22.75 15.23 17.43
C CYS A 721 -23.59 14.98 16.19
N ILE A 722 -23.28 15.66 15.09
CA ILE A 722 -24.00 15.55 13.80
C ILE A 722 -23.02 15.02 12.76
N SER A 723 -23.32 13.84 12.23
CA SER A 723 -22.41 13.08 11.35
C SER A 723 -22.97 12.90 9.93
N PRO A 724 -22.08 12.70 8.94
CA PRO A 724 -22.47 12.59 7.54
C PRO A 724 -22.74 11.15 7.12
N TRP A 725 -23.36 10.97 5.96
CA TRP A 725 -23.69 9.65 5.40
C TRP A 725 -22.51 8.92 4.76
N ASN A 726 -21.42 9.61 4.46
CA ASN A 726 -20.32 9.04 3.67
C ASN A 726 -19.28 8.28 4.50
N PHE A 727 -19.24 8.53 5.81
CA PHE A 727 -18.56 7.70 6.81
C PHE A 727 -19.53 7.46 7.98
N PRO A 728 -20.59 6.69 7.73
CA PRO A 728 -21.72 6.56 8.63
C PRO A 728 -21.40 5.82 9.94
N LEU A 729 -20.27 5.11 10.00
CA LEU A 729 -19.75 4.47 11.21
C LEU A 729 -18.53 5.23 11.75
N ALA A 730 -17.49 5.45 10.93
CA ALA A 730 -16.21 5.96 11.44
C ALA A 730 -16.31 7.39 12.01
N ILE A 731 -16.84 8.34 11.23
CA ILE A 731 -16.99 9.73 11.69
C ILE A 731 -18.07 9.83 12.77
N TYR A 732 -19.17 9.08 12.63
CA TYR A 732 -20.20 8.98 13.66
C TYR A 732 -19.60 8.58 15.02
N THR A 733 -18.84 7.49 15.06
CA THR A 733 -18.17 7.01 16.26
C THR A 733 -17.10 7.99 16.74
N GLY A 734 -16.25 8.51 15.86
CA GLY A 734 -15.18 9.43 16.23
C GLY A 734 -15.67 10.69 16.94
N GLN A 735 -16.77 11.29 16.45
CA GLN A 735 -17.36 12.46 17.11
C GLN A 735 -17.87 12.13 18.52
N ILE A 736 -18.64 11.04 18.65
CA ILE A 736 -19.25 10.60 19.91
C ILE A 736 -18.17 10.23 20.92
N MET A 737 -17.20 9.40 20.53
CA MET A 737 -16.14 8.92 21.41
C MET A 737 -15.22 10.03 21.87
N GLY A 738 -14.90 11.01 21.02
CA GLY A 738 -14.14 12.19 21.44
C GLY A 738 -14.85 13.01 22.52
N ALA A 739 -16.18 13.17 22.41
CA ALA A 739 -16.98 13.89 23.40
C ALA A 739 -17.11 13.11 24.72
N LEU A 740 -17.42 11.81 24.65
CA LEU A 740 -17.51 10.93 25.80
C LEU A 740 -16.18 10.81 26.54
N ALA A 741 -15.05 10.67 25.81
CA ALA A 741 -13.69 10.65 26.37
C ALA A 741 -13.41 11.88 27.24
N ALA A 742 -13.82 13.06 26.78
CA ALA A 742 -13.68 14.32 27.49
C ALA A 742 -14.63 14.48 28.69
N GLY A 743 -15.56 13.54 28.93
CA GLY A 743 -16.52 13.58 30.04
C GLY A 743 -17.81 14.34 29.73
N ASN A 744 -18.12 14.58 28.46
CA ASN A 744 -19.34 15.25 28.01
C ASN A 744 -20.45 14.24 27.73
N THR A 745 -21.70 14.58 28.02
CA THR A 745 -22.86 13.84 27.50
C THR A 745 -23.11 14.20 26.05
N VAL A 746 -23.72 13.28 25.31
CA VAL A 746 -23.84 13.35 23.86
C VAL A 746 -25.28 13.16 23.41
N VAL A 747 -25.74 14.03 22.52
CA VAL A 747 -26.90 13.80 21.67
C VAL A 747 -26.40 13.59 20.24
N ALA A 748 -26.48 12.35 19.76
CA ALA A 748 -26.02 11.95 18.45
C ALA A 748 -27.14 12.00 17.42
N LYS A 749 -26.88 12.66 16.28
CA LYS A 749 -27.77 12.75 15.12
C LYS A 749 -27.03 12.26 13.88
N PRO A 750 -27.29 11.04 13.39
CA PRO A 750 -26.70 10.56 12.14
C PRO A 750 -27.36 11.21 10.91
N ALA A 751 -26.72 11.09 9.74
CA ALA A 751 -27.37 11.44 8.49
C ALA A 751 -28.62 10.59 8.25
N GLU A 752 -29.62 11.17 7.58
CA GLU A 752 -30.92 10.52 7.35
C GLU A 752 -30.78 9.27 6.47
N GLN A 753 -29.83 9.27 5.53
CA GLN A 753 -29.57 8.17 4.61
C GLN A 753 -28.98 6.92 5.32
N THR A 754 -28.32 7.09 6.47
CA THR A 754 -27.50 6.03 7.09
C THR A 754 -27.79 5.86 8.59
N SER A 755 -29.07 5.83 8.94
CA SER A 755 -29.52 5.76 10.33
C SER A 755 -29.50 4.35 10.93
N LEU A 756 -29.53 3.29 10.11
CA LEU A 756 -29.55 1.89 10.57
C LEU A 756 -28.20 1.51 11.18
N ILE A 757 -27.09 1.76 10.48
CA ILE A 757 -25.75 1.45 11.00
C ILE A 757 -25.42 2.30 12.22
N ALA A 758 -25.84 3.58 12.24
CA ALA A 758 -25.66 4.45 13.40
C ALA A 758 -26.44 3.95 14.63
N TYR A 759 -27.66 3.45 14.43
CA TYR A 759 -28.45 2.83 15.48
C TYR A 759 -27.78 1.56 16.02
N PHE A 760 -27.35 0.65 15.13
CA PHE A 760 -26.65 -0.56 15.54
C PHE A 760 -25.34 -0.23 16.28
N ALA A 761 -24.57 0.74 15.79
CA ALA A 761 -23.39 1.25 16.46
C ALA A 761 -23.70 1.78 17.86
N ALA A 762 -24.80 2.54 18.05
CA ALA A 762 -25.23 3.00 19.37
C ALA A 762 -25.61 1.84 20.30
N GLN A 763 -26.27 0.80 19.80
CA GLN A 763 -26.56 -0.40 20.60
C GLN A 763 -25.28 -1.06 21.12
N LEU A 764 -24.26 -1.17 20.28
CA LEU A 764 -22.94 -1.67 20.69
C LEU A 764 -22.25 -0.74 21.70
N MET A 765 -22.40 0.58 21.58
CA MET A 765 -21.91 1.54 22.58
C MET A 765 -22.58 1.34 23.94
N TYR A 766 -23.91 1.17 23.99
CA TYR A 766 -24.62 0.86 25.23
C TYR A 766 -24.18 -0.49 25.81
N GLN A 767 -24.01 -1.51 24.96
CA GLN A 767 -23.49 -2.83 25.37
C GLN A 767 -22.06 -2.74 25.93
N ALA A 768 -21.21 -1.84 25.40
CA ALA A 768 -19.87 -1.57 25.93
C ALA A 768 -19.88 -0.88 27.32
N GLY A 769 -21.05 -0.39 27.75
CA GLY A 769 -21.25 0.26 29.04
C GLY A 769 -21.34 1.78 28.98
N VAL A 770 -21.55 2.39 27.80
CA VAL A 770 -21.95 3.81 27.75
C VAL A 770 -23.29 3.96 28.49
N PRO A 771 -23.38 4.78 29.55
CA PRO A 771 -24.63 4.90 30.29
C PRO A 771 -25.76 5.53 29.46
N GLU A 772 -26.99 5.09 29.70
CA GLU A 772 -28.20 5.58 29.02
C GLU A 772 -28.44 7.09 29.17
N TYR A 773 -27.92 7.70 30.24
CA TYR A 773 -27.98 9.15 30.45
C TYR A 773 -26.86 9.92 29.73
N ALA A 774 -25.80 9.23 29.31
CA ALA A 774 -24.61 9.84 28.71
C ALA A 774 -24.68 9.94 27.18
N LEU A 775 -25.44 9.05 26.53
CA LEU A 775 -25.64 9.05 25.08
C LEU A 775 -27.13 8.97 24.77
N GLN A 776 -27.59 9.88 23.90
CA GLN A 776 -28.93 9.87 23.30
C GLN A 776 -28.79 9.77 21.79
N LEU A 777 -29.60 8.96 21.13
CA LEU A 777 -29.63 8.85 19.68
C LEU A 777 -30.93 9.46 19.15
N VAL A 778 -30.81 10.42 18.24
CA VAL A 778 -31.95 11.08 17.60
C VAL A 778 -31.85 10.91 16.09
N THR A 779 -32.61 9.97 15.53
CA THR A 779 -32.76 9.78 14.09
C THR A 779 -33.74 10.81 13.53
N GLY A 780 -33.49 11.36 12.34
CA GLY A 780 -34.37 12.36 11.74
C GLY A 780 -33.74 13.15 10.62
N ALA A 781 -34.54 14.00 9.97
CA ALA A 781 -34.10 14.88 8.89
C ALA A 781 -33.45 16.18 9.41
N GLY A 782 -33.22 17.15 8.52
CA GLY A 782 -32.59 18.44 8.84
C GLY A 782 -33.30 19.27 9.93
N GLU A 783 -34.63 19.19 10.02
CA GLU A 783 -35.43 19.91 11.03
C GLU A 783 -35.09 19.51 12.47
N VAL A 784 -34.81 18.23 12.69
CA VAL A 784 -34.35 17.70 13.98
C VAL A 784 -32.98 18.29 14.33
N GLY A 785 -32.07 18.38 13.34
CA GLY A 785 -30.77 19.03 13.54
C GLY A 785 -30.90 20.52 13.91
N GLY A 786 -31.86 21.24 13.29
CA GLY A 786 -32.19 22.62 13.65
C GLY A 786 -32.68 22.75 15.09
N ALA A 787 -33.58 21.86 15.53
CA ALA A 787 -34.09 21.84 16.90
C ALA A 787 -32.98 21.57 17.94
N LEU A 788 -32.08 20.62 17.67
CA LEU A 788 -30.96 20.29 18.54
C LEU A 788 -30.00 21.48 18.70
N THR A 789 -29.60 22.10 17.59
CA THR A 789 -28.59 23.17 17.59
C THR A 789 -29.10 24.51 18.14
N SER A 790 -30.41 24.69 18.19
CA SER A 790 -31.04 25.90 18.74
C SER A 790 -31.26 25.83 20.27
N SER A 791 -31.03 24.67 20.90
CA SER A 791 -31.28 24.51 22.34
C SER A 791 -30.31 25.32 23.22
N ALA A 792 -30.84 25.95 24.28
CA ALA A 792 -30.05 26.65 25.29
C ALA A 792 -29.26 25.71 26.22
N HIS A 793 -29.63 24.43 26.29
CA HIS A 793 -29.03 23.46 27.21
C HIS A 793 -27.67 22.90 26.75
N ILE A 794 -27.35 23.00 25.45
CA ILE A 794 -26.10 22.46 24.89
C ILE A 794 -24.90 23.40 25.13
N ASP A 795 -23.71 22.80 25.22
CA ASP A 795 -22.41 23.46 25.43
C ASP A 795 -21.50 23.41 24.20
N GLY A 796 -21.93 22.68 23.16
CA GLY A 796 -21.29 22.74 21.86
C GLY A 796 -21.85 21.76 20.84
N VAL A 797 -21.36 21.90 19.62
CA VAL A 797 -21.69 21.05 18.47
C VAL A 797 -20.41 20.53 17.84
N VAL A 798 -20.38 19.24 17.59
CA VAL A 798 -19.40 18.58 16.71
C VAL A 798 -20.15 18.22 15.43
N PHE A 799 -19.77 18.81 14.32
CA PHE A 799 -20.45 18.68 13.03
C PHE A 799 -19.47 18.24 11.95
N THR A 800 -19.89 17.29 11.12
CA THR A 800 -19.23 17.02 9.86
C THR A 800 -20.26 16.94 8.74
N GLY A 801 -20.06 17.72 7.68
CA GLY A 801 -21.00 17.82 6.56
C GLY A 801 -20.73 19.03 5.66
N SER A 802 -21.74 19.58 5.00
CA SER A 802 -21.52 20.69 4.06
C SER A 802 -21.17 22.02 4.75
N THR A 803 -20.37 22.86 4.08
CA THR A 803 -20.03 24.22 4.54
C THR A 803 -21.28 25.06 4.77
N GLN A 804 -22.31 24.93 3.91
CA GLN A 804 -23.57 25.64 4.05
C GLN A 804 -24.29 25.29 5.37
N THR A 805 -24.37 24.00 5.70
CA THR A 805 -25.01 23.55 6.95
C THR A 805 -24.19 23.97 8.17
N ALA A 806 -22.86 23.91 8.12
CA ALA A 806 -22.02 24.42 9.21
C ALA A 806 -22.28 25.91 9.50
N GLN A 807 -22.46 26.74 8.47
CA GLN A 807 -22.79 28.15 8.62
C GLN A 807 -24.21 28.39 9.19
N LEU A 808 -25.16 27.51 8.87
CA LEU A 808 -26.50 27.55 9.48
C LEU A 808 -26.44 27.21 10.96
N ILE A 809 -25.71 26.15 11.34
CA ILE A 809 -25.48 25.76 12.73
C ILE A 809 -24.79 26.89 13.50
N ASN A 810 -23.72 27.48 12.93
CA ASN A 810 -23.02 28.58 13.57
C ASN A 810 -23.95 29.78 13.84
N ARG A 811 -24.83 30.12 12.90
CA ARG A 811 -25.83 31.18 13.09
C ARG A 811 -26.86 30.83 14.16
N ALA A 812 -27.34 29.59 14.20
CA ALA A 812 -28.28 29.12 15.21
C ALA A 812 -27.70 29.17 16.64
N LEU A 813 -26.42 28.79 16.80
CA LEU A 813 -25.73 28.82 18.10
C LEU A 813 -25.60 30.23 18.69
N HIS A 814 -25.61 31.26 17.83
CA HIS A 814 -25.45 32.67 18.17
C HIS A 814 -26.72 33.49 17.89
N SER A 815 -27.89 32.86 17.73
CA SER A 815 -29.14 33.59 17.54
C SER A 815 -29.51 34.37 18.82
N GLU A 816 -30.10 35.55 18.66
CA GLU A 816 -30.53 36.39 19.79
C GLU A 816 -31.51 35.63 20.71
N GLU A 817 -32.43 34.88 20.10
CA GLU A 817 -33.43 34.05 20.80
C GLU A 817 -32.76 33.02 21.71
N ARG A 818 -31.75 32.30 21.21
CA ARG A 818 -31.01 31.31 22.00
C ARG A 818 -30.20 31.97 23.10
N LEU A 819 -29.52 33.08 22.79
CA LEU A 819 -28.70 33.80 23.76
C LEU A 819 -29.56 34.36 24.91
N GLN A 820 -30.77 34.84 24.62
CA GLN A 820 -31.73 35.28 25.63
C GLN A 820 -32.16 34.10 26.52
N GLN A 821 -32.50 32.95 25.94
CA GLN A 821 -32.85 31.76 26.71
C GLN A 821 -31.70 31.28 27.61
N VAL A 822 -30.46 31.34 27.12
CA VAL A 822 -29.27 30.99 27.94
C VAL A 822 -29.15 31.95 29.12
N ALA A 823 -29.31 33.25 28.91
CA ALA A 823 -29.25 34.25 29.97
C ALA A 823 -30.38 34.06 31.01
N GLU A 824 -31.59 33.71 30.56
CA GLU A 824 -32.73 33.45 31.44
C GLU A 824 -32.54 32.18 32.28
N LEU A 825 -32.00 31.10 31.70
CA LEU A 825 -31.83 29.81 32.38
C LEU A 825 -30.57 29.71 33.24
N PHE A 826 -29.46 30.31 32.78
CA PHE A 826 -28.13 30.11 33.38
C PHE A 826 -27.44 31.41 33.82
N GLY A 827 -28.02 32.58 33.52
CA GLY A 827 -27.40 33.89 33.75
C GLY A 827 -26.12 34.11 32.93
N ASP A 828 -25.31 35.09 33.33
CA ASP A 828 -24.03 35.44 32.65
C ASP A 828 -22.90 34.40 32.87
N LYS A 829 -23.21 33.25 33.48
CA LYS A 829 -22.21 32.26 33.92
C LYS A 829 -21.94 31.15 32.92
N LYS A 830 -22.82 30.93 31.93
CA LYS A 830 -22.65 29.87 30.93
C LYS A 830 -21.75 30.35 29.78
N PRO A 831 -20.63 29.68 29.48
CA PRO A 831 -19.78 30.03 28.34
C PRO A 831 -20.53 29.90 27.00
N LEU A 832 -20.06 30.63 25.98
CA LEU A 832 -20.53 30.43 24.62
C LEU A 832 -20.28 28.99 24.15
N PRO A 833 -21.21 28.39 23.39
CA PRO A 833 -21.06 27.03 22.90
C PRO A 833 -19.88 26.93 21.94
N ILE A 834 -19.19 25.80 21.93
CA ILE A 834 -18.16 25.55 20.93
C ILE A 834 -18.76 24.95 19.66
N LEU A 835 -18.14 25.23 18.52
CA LEU A 835 -18.43 24.54 17.26
C LEU A 835 -17.12 23.94 16.75
N ILE A 836 -17.11 22.62 16.57
CA ILE A 836 -16.14 21.92 15.75
C ILE A 836 -16.89 21.55 14.47
N ALA A 837 -16.54 22.19 13.35
CA ALA A 837 -17.16 21.91 12.06
C ALA A 837 -16.08 21.50 11.06
N GLU A 838 -16.13 20.24 10.63
CA GLU A 838 -15.31 19.72 9.54
C GLU A 838 -16.16 19.64 8.27
N THR A 839 -15.71 20.24 7.18
CA THR A 839 -16.54 20.45 5.98
C THR A 839 -15.85 19.95 4.71
N GLY A 840 -16.37 20.33 3.54
CA GLY A 840 -15.88 19.86 2.24
C GLY A 840 -14.54 20.45 1.79
N GLY A 841 -14.12 20.08 0.59
CA GLY A 841 -12.85 20.52 0.02
C GLY A 841 -12.85 20.59 -1.51
N GLN A 842 -12.09 21.54 -2.05
CA GLN A 842 -11.70 21.57 -3.46
C GLN A 842 -10.26 21.05 -3.60
N ASN A 843 -10.08 19.76 -3.31
CA ASN A 843 -8.74 19.19 -3.11
C ASN A 843 -7.99 19.04 -4.43
N ALA A 844 -6.75 19.50 -4.44
CA ALA A 844 -5.87 19.43 -5.60
C ALA A 844 -4.78 18.37 -5.44
N MET A 845 -4.29 17.84 -6.56
CA MET A 845 -3.07 17.04 -6.65
C MET A 845 -2.13 17.70 -7.66
N ILE A 846 -0.97 18.16 -7.23
CA ILE A 846 0.03 18.81 -8.09
C ILE A 846 1.08 17.78 -8.50
N VAL A 847 1.28 17.65 -9.82
CA VAL A 847 2.20 16.70 -10.42
C VAL A 847 3.20 17.46 -11.29
N ASP A 848 4.49 17.28 -11.02
CA ASP A 848 5.56 17.78 -11.87
C ASP A 848 6.09 16.72 -12.85
N SER A 849 7.01 17.11 -13.73
CA SER A 849 7.57 16.22 -14.75
C SER A 849 8.52 15.14 -14.22
N THR A 850 8.87 15.17 -12.92
CA THR A 850 9.74 14.17 -12.28
C THR A 850 8.97 12.97 -11.72
N ALA A 851 7.65 13.10 -11.58
CA ALA A 851 6.79 12.07 -11.04
C ALA A 851 6.74 10.81 -11.93
N LEU A 852 6.44 9.65 -11.32
CA LEU A 852 6.22 8.40 -12.05
C LEU A 852 4.77 8.33 -12.56
N PRO A 853 4.50 8.40 -13.88
CA PRO A 853 3.13 8.48 -14.42
C PRO A 853 2.20 7.34 -13.97
N GLU A 854 2.72 6.12 -13.91
CA GLU A 854 1.97 4.92 -13.52
C GLU A 854 1.49 5.00 -12.07
N GLN A 855 2.30 5.56 -11.18
CA GLN A 855 1.93 5.79 -9.79
C GLN A 855 0.94 6.95 -9.66
N VAL A 856 1.21 8.07 -10.34
CA VAL A 856 0.31 9.25 -10.37
C VAL A 856 -1.10 8.86 -10.78
N VAL A 857 -1.24 8.08 -11.85
CA VAL A 857 -2.56 7.67 -12.37
C VAL A 857 -3.30 6.79 -11.38
N LYS A 858 -2.64 5.77 -10.80
CA LYS A 858 -3.25 4.90 -9.78
C LYS A 858 -3.71 5.71 -8.56
N ASP A 859 -2.85 6.61 -8.07
CA ASP A 859 -3.14 7.45 -6.91
C ASP A 859 -4.24 8.47 -7.21
N ALA A 860 -4.26 9.08 -8.39
CA ALA A 860 -5.28 10.03 -8.80
C ALA A 860 -6.65 9.35 -8.98
N VAL A 861 -6.69 8.18 -9.64
CA VAL A 861 -7.90 7.38 -9.84
C VAL A 861 -8.48 6.93 -8.50
N MET A 862 -7.67 6.35 -7.62
CA MET A 862 -8.11 5.94 -6.29
C MET A 862 -8.60 7.15 -5.48
N SER A 863 -7.86 8.27 -5.51
CA SER A 863 -8.23 9.48 -4.77
C SER A 863 -9.51 10.14 -5.30
N ALA A 864 -9.77 10.10 -6.61
CA ALA A 864 -10.91 10.79 -7.22
C ALA A 864 -12.18 9.94 -7.24
N PHE A 865 -12.05 8.63 -7.45
CA PHE A 865 -13.17 7.74 -7.75
C PHE A 865 -13.42 6.67 -6.69
N GLY A 866 -12.46 6.41 -5.78
CA GLY A 866 -12.69 5.55 -4.62
C GLY A 866 -13.92 6.00 -3.83
N SER A 867 -14.76 5.05 -3.41
CA SER A 867 -16.07 5.31 -2.80
C SER A 867 -16.98 6.22 -3.65
N ALA A 868 -16.92 6.10 -4.98
CA ALA A 868 -17.58 6.98 -5.93
C ALA A 868 -17.25 8.47 -5.73
N GLY A 869 -16.03 8.79 -5.28
CA GLY A 869 -15.60 10.16 -5.00
C GLY A 869 -16.34 10.83 -3.85
N GLN A 870 -17.07 10.06 -3.02
CA GLN A 870 -17.85 10.54 -1.89
C GLN A 870 -16.99 10.65 -0.60
N ARG A 871 -15.73 11.05 -0.74
CA ARG A 871 -14.83 11.34 0.38
C ARG A 871 -14.58 12.85 0.40
N CYS A 872 -14.60 13.47 1.58
CA CYS A 872 -14.20 14.87 1.72
C CYS A 872 -12.75 15.10 1.27
N SER A 873 -11.89 14.09 1.39
CA SER A 873 -10.50 14.07 0.93
C SER A 873 -10.29 13.76 -0.56
N ALA A 874 -11.36 13.44 -1.30
CA ALA A 874 -11.23 12.99 -2.68
C ALA A 874 -10.58 14.05 -3.59
N CYS A 875 -9.78 13.59 -4.56
CA CYS A 875 -9.13 14.47 -5.54
C CYS A 875 -10.17 15.06 -6.48
N ARG A 876 -10.25 16.40 -6.48
CA ARG A 876 -11.17 17.16 -7.34
C ARG A 876 -10.44 17.78 -8.53
N ILE A 877 -9.17 18.15 -8.35
CA ILE A 877 -8.35 18.82 -9.37
C ILE A 877 -6.98 18.17 -9.48
N LEU A 878 -6.71 17.46 -10.58
CA LEU A 878 -5.38 16.97 -10.93
C LEU A 878 -4.65 18.03 -11.76
N CYS A 879 -3.63 18.66 -11.19
CA CYS A 879 -2.81 19.69 -11.81
C CYS A 879 -1.55 19.06 -12.40
N LEU A 880 -1.47 19.00 -13.73
CA LEU A 880 -0.38 18.36 -14.46
C LEU A 880 0.54 19.40 -15.10
N GLN A 881 1.85 19.24 -14.92
CA GLN A 881 2.82 20.03 -15.67
C GLN A 881 2.65 19.74 -17.17
N GLU A 882 2.61 20.80 -17.99
CA GLU A 882 2.26 20.74 -19.42
C GLU A 882 3.09 19.71 -20.20
N ASP A 883 4.39 19.57 -19.85
CA ASP A 883 5.36 18.70 -20.52
C ASP A 883 5.04 17.19 -20.43
N VAL A 884 4.30 16.76 -19.40
CA VAL A 884 3.94 15.34 -19.17
C VAL A 884 2.43 15.07 -19.26
N ALA A 885 1.63 16.13 -19.33
CA ALA A 885 0.19 16.06 -19.19
C ALA A 885 -0.47 15.14 -20.23
N ASP A 886 -0.08 15.16 -21.50
CA ASP A 886 -0.70 14.29 -22.51
C ASP A 886 -0.45 12.80 -22.23
N SER A 887 0.78 12.42 -21.90
CA SER A 887 1.11 11.03 -21.57
C SER A 887 0.36 10.54 -20.32
N VAL A 888 0.26 11.40 -19.29
CA VAL A 888 -0.45 11.05 -18.05
C VAL A 888 -1.96 10.98 -18.30
N ILE A 889 -2.53 11.88 -19.11
CA ILE A 889 -3.95 11.86 -19.48
C ILE A 889 -4.28 10.58 -20.27
N GLU A 890 -3.44 10.14 -21.20
CA GLU A 890 -3.68 8.89 -21.94
C GLU A 890 -3.66 7.66 -21.02
N LEU A 891 -2.70 7.58 -20.09
CA LEU A 891 -2.67 6.54 -19.06
C LEU A 891 -3.89 6.61 -18.14
N LEU A 892 -4.31 7.82 -17.74
CA LEU A 892 -5.50 8.06 -16.92
C LEU A 892 -6.77 7.51 -17.60
N LYS A 893 -6.99 7.85 -18.87
CA LYS A 893 -8.14 7.34 -19.65
C LYS A 893 -8.13 5.81 -19.70
N GLY A 894 -6.98 5.21 -19.98
CA GLY A 894 -6.85 3.76 -20.08
C GLY A 894 -7.08 3.04 -18.76
N ASN A 895 -6.63 3.62 -17.63
CA ASN A 895 -6.87 3.09 -16.30
C ASN A 895 -8.33 3.23 -15.87
N MET A 896 -8.94 4.39 -16.12
CA MET A 896 -10.37 4.63 -15.87
C MET A 896 -11.26 3.63 -16.62
N ALA A 897 -10.86 3.21 -17.82
CA ALA A 897 -11.59 2.21 -18.59
C ALA A 897 -11.57 0.80 -17.96
N GLN A 898 -10.71 0.55 -16.97
CA GLN A 898 -10.61 -0.73 -16.25
C GLN A 898 -11.51 -0.79 -15.01
N LEU A 899 -12.13 0.31 -14.61
CA LEU A 899 -12.95 0.36 -13.40
C LEU A 899 -14.31 -0.29 -13.63
N ILE A 900 -14.73 -1.12 -12.68
CA ILE A 900 -16.05 -1.73 -12.65
C ILE A 900 -16.96 -0.92 -11.72
N VAL A 901 -17.93 -0.22 -12.32
CA VAL A 901 -19.03 0.43 -11.60
C VAL A 901 -20.14 -0.62 -11.41
N GLY A 902 -20.62 -0.86 -10.19
CA GLY A 902 -21.63 -1.91 -9.98
C GLY A 902 -22.08 -2.13 -8.54
N ASN A 903 -22.70 -3.28 -8.30
CA ASN A 903 -23.14 -3.71 -6.98
C ASN A 903 -21.94 -3.84 -6.02
N PRO A 904 -21.89 -3.06 -4.93
CA PRO A 904 -20.75 -3.03 -4.03
C PRO A 904 -20.58 -4.32 -3.20
N THR A 905 -21.58 -5.22 -3.16
CA THR A 905 -21.44 -6.53 -2.50
C THR A 905 -20.55 -7.51 -3.28
N GLN A 906 -20.28 -7.21 -4.57
CA GLN A 906 -19.36 -7.99 -5.38
C GLN A 906 -17.92 -7.52 -5.13
N VAL A 907 -17.03 -8.47 -4.88
CA VAL A 907 -15.61 -8.18 -4.61
C VAL A 907 -14.89 -7.55 -5.81
N SER A 908 -15.41 -7.75 -7.03
CA SER A 908 -14.88 -7.19 -8.28
C SER A 908 -15.31 -5.74 -8.55
N THR A 909 -16.24 -5.18 -7.77
CA THR A 909 -16.71 -3.80 -7.95
C THR A 909 -15.70 -2.80 -7.39
N ASP A 910 -15.29 -1.84 -8.20
CA ASP A 910 -14.36 -0.77 -7.82
C ASP A 910 -15.07 0.50 -7.37
N VAL A 911 -16.22 0.78 -7.98
CA VAL A 911 -16.97 2.02 -7.77
C VAL A 911 -18.44 1.69 -7.52
N GLY A 912 -18.91 2.00 -6.31
CA GLY A 912 -20.31 1.87 -5.93
C GLY A 912 -21.22 2.99 -6.47
N PRO A 913 -22.49 3.02 -6.05
CA PRO A 913 -23.44 4.11 -6.35
C PRO A 913 -23.10 5.40 -5.59
N VAL A 914 -23.67 6.53 -6.02
CA VAL A 914 -23.79 7.69 -5.12
C VAL A 914 -24.97 7.52 -4.18
N ILE A 915 -24.99 8.20 -3.04
CA ILE A 915 -25.88 7.87 -1.92
C ILE A 915 -27.37 7.94 -2.25
N ASP A 916 -27.80 8.96 -3.02
CA ASP A 916 -29.21 9.19 -3.32
C ASP A 916 -29.45 9.90 -4.66
N GLN A 917 -30.73 10.11 -4.97
CA GLN A 917 -31.20 10.67 -6.24
C GLN A 917 -30.83 12.15 -6.41
N ASP A 918 -30.76 12.90 -5.30
CA ASP A 918 -30.41 14.32 -5.32
C ASP A 918 -28.92 14.51 -5.61
N ALA A 919 -28.06 13.71 -4.98
CA ALA A 919 -26.64 13.63 -5.32
C ALA A 919 -26.44 13.25 -6.79
N GLN A 920 -27.13 12.21 -7.27
CA GLN A 920 -27.03 11.76 -8.68
C GLN A 920 -27.43 12.88 -9.65
N LYS A 921 -28.53 13.59 -9.36
CA LYS A 921 -29.05 14.67 -10.22
C LYS A 921 -28.09 15.86 -10.25
N GLY A 922 -27.57 16.28 -9.09
CA GLY A 922 -26.60 17.38 -9.01
C GLY A 922 -25.33 17.09 -9.79
N LEU A 923 -24.76 15.89 -9.62
CA LEU A 923 -23.54 15.48 -10.32
C LEU A 923 -23.75 15.37 -11.83
N ARG A 924 -24.88 14.81 -12.28
CA ARG A 924 -25.22 14.76 -13.71
C ARG A 924 -25.40 16.17 -14.30
N ALA A 925 -26.02 17.08 -13.56
CA ALA A 925 -26.17 18.46 -14.00
C ALA A 925 -24.82 19.16 -14.17
N HIS A 926 -23.87 18.93 -13.25
CA HIS A 926 -22.50 19.45 -13.39
C HIS A 926 -21.79 18.89 -14.62
N ILE A 927 -21.87 17.57 -14.85
CA ILE A 927 -21.27 16.94 -16.07
C ILE A 927 -21.87 17.55 -17.35
N GLU A 928 -23.18 17.77 -17.39
CA GLU A 928 -23.85 18.43 -18.52
C GLU A 928 -23.44 19.89 -18.68
N GLN A 929 -23.20 20.61 -17.59
CA GLN A 929 -22.66 21.96 -17.63
C GLN A 929 -21.24 21.97 -18.22
N MET A 930 -20.38 21.05 -17.79
CA MET A 930 -19.01 20.91 -18.32
C MET A 930 -18.99 20.51 -19.79
N ARG A 931 -20.00 19.80 -20.30
CA ARG A 931 -20.14 19.52 -21.75
C ARG A 931 -20.49 20.77 -22.57
N LYS A 932 -21.06 21.80 -21.95
CA LYS A 932 -21.55 23.02 -22.62
C LYS A 932 -20.61 24.22 -22.47
N ASP A 933 -19.70 24.22 -21.50
CA ASP A 933 -18.72 25.29 -21.32
C ASP A 933 -17.54 25.08 -22.28
N ASP A 934 -17.27 26.05 -23.15
CA ASP A 934 -16.16 26.00 -24.13
C ASP A 934 -14.77 25.93 -23.49
N ARG A 935 -14.68 26.20 -22.17
CA ARG A 935 -13.44 26.11 -21.36
C ARG A 935 -13.27 24.75 -20.69
N ALA A 936 -14.15 23.78 -20.96
CA ALA A 936 -14.09 22.43 -20.40
C ALA A 936 -14.23 21.37 -21.51
N ARG A 937 -13.61 20.21 -21.28
CA ARG A 937 -13.67 19.06 -22.20
C ARG A 937 -13.74 17.76 -21.42
N ILE A 938 -14.79 16.96 -21.64
CA ILE A 938 -14.83 15.60 -21.12
C ILE A 938 -13.78 14.76 -21.86
N ILE A 939 -12.75 14.30 -21.15
CA ILE A 939 -11.63 13.54 -21.71
C ILE A 939 -11.77 12.03 -21.53
N ALA A 940 -12.49 11.59 -20.48
CA ALA A 940 -12.82 10.19 -20.25
C ALA A 940 -14.10 10.04 -19.42
N GLN A 941 -14.81 8.95 -19.65
CA GLN A 941 -15.88 8.45 -18.79
C GLN A 941 -15.81 6.91 -18.80
N THR A 942 -15.87 6.29 -17.63
CA THR A 942 -15.78 4.83 -17.50
C THR A 942 -16.96 4.13 -18.20
N PRO A 943 -16.75 2.97 -18.86
CA PRO A 943 -17.83 2.19 -19.44
C PRO A 943 -18.86 1.73 -18.41
N ILE A 944 -20.12 1.58 -18.83
CA ILE A 944 -21.17 0.99 -17.97
C ILE A 944 -20.93 -0.54 -17.92
N SER A 945 -20.81 -1.10 -16.72
CA SER A 945 -20.73 -2.56 -16.55
C SER A 945 -22.08 -3.23 -16.84
N ALA A 946 -22.09 -4.53 -17.13
CA ALA A 946 -23.34 -5.27 -17.35
C ALA A 946 -24.28 -5.16 -16.13
N ASP A 947 -23.75 -5.30 -14.92
CA ASP A 947 -24.53 -5.22 -13.67
C ASP A 947 -25.13 -3.82 -13.44
N ALA A 948 -24.35 -2.76 -13.64
CA ALA A 948 -24.85 -1.39 -13.55
C ALA A 948 -25.90 -1.09 -14.63
N ALA A 949 -25.73 -1.63 -15.84
CA ALA A 949 -26.69 -1.45 -16.93
C ALA A 949 -28.06 -2.07 -16.60
N HIS A 950 -28.09 -3.25 -15.96
CA HIS A 950 -29.33 -3.93 -15.58
C HIS A 950 -30.15 -3.16 -14.54
N ASN A 951 -29.49 -2.40 -13.66
CA ASN A 951 -30.13 -1.70 -12.54
C ASN A 951 -30.23 -0.18 -12.73
N LEU A 952 -29.88 0.36 -13.90
CA LEU A 952 -29.67 1.80 -14.10
C LEU A 952 -30.89 2.67 -13.75
N SER A 953 -32.11 2.18 -13.99
CA SER A 953 -33.36 2.91 -13.67
C SER A 953 -33.75 2.84 -12.19
N ASN A 954 -33.19 1.88 -11.44
CA ASN A 954 -33.48 1.61 -10.04
C ASN A 954 -32.23 1.81 -9.17
N SER A 955 -31.30 2.66 -9.57
CA SER A 955 -30.04 2.88 -8.84
C SER A 955 -29.53 4.31 -9.02
N THR A 956 -28.64 4.71 -8.13
CA THR A 956 -28.03 6.03 -8.12
C THR A 956 -26.58 6.01 -8.60
N PHE A 957 -26.27 5.27 -9.68
CA PHE A 957 -24.91 5.31 -10.26
C PHE A 957 -24.62 6.64 -10.98
N VAL A 958 -23.39 7.12 -10.80
CA VAL A 958 -22.72 8.16 -11.60
C VAL A 958 -21.40 7.59 -12.06
N LEU A 959 -21.14 7.61 -13.37
CA LEU A 959 -19.93 7.05 -13.93
C LEU A 959 -18.72 7.96 -13.62
N PRO A 960 -17.58 7.39 -13.21
CA PRO A 960 -16.32 8.12 -13.11
C PRO A 960 -16.05 8.92 -14.38
N THR A 961 -15.86 10.24 -14.21
CA THR A 961 -15.75 11.19 -15.33
C THR A 961 -14.54 12.08 -15.10
N ALA A 962 -13.68 12.20 -16.12
CA ALA A 962 -12.55 13.11 -16.13
C ALA A 962 -12.81 14.26 -17.10
N VAL A 963 -12.61 15.49 -16.63
CA VAL A 963 -12.91 16.73 -17.34
C VAL A 963 -11.66 17.59 -17.37
N GLU A 964 -11.09 17.86 -18.53
CA GLU A 964 -10.04 18.86 -18.67
C GLU A 964 -10.65 20.26 -18.63
N VAL A 965 -10.10 21.16 -17.82
CA VAL A 965 -10.60 22.52 -17.64
C VAL A 965 -9.49 23.53 -17.90
N ALA A 966 -9.86 24.71 -18.43
CA ALA A 966 -8.90 25.77 -18.72
C ALA A 966 -8.40 26.50 -17.47
N SER A 967 -9.20 26.52 -16.39
CA SER A 967 -8.90 27.21 -15.13
C SER A 967 -9.80 26.70 -13.99
N ILE A 968 -9.39 26.93 -12.75
CA ILE A 968 -10.11 26.42 -11.55
C ILE A 968 -11.51 27.04 -11.40
N ASP A 969 -11.71 28.30 -11.82
CA ASP A 969 -13.00 29.00 -11.69
C ASP A 969 -14.15 28.33 -12.48
N VAL A 970 -13.84 27.58 -13.54
CA VAL A 970 -14.81 26.83 -14.34
C VAL A 970 -15.60 25.82 -13.48
N ILE A 971 -15.00 25.31 -12.40
CA ILE A 971 -15.54 24.22 -11.59
C ILE A 971 -16.71 24.71 -10.70
N GLY A 972 -16.68 25.96 -10.22
CA GLY A 972 -17.78 26.60 -9.49
C GLY A 972 -18.04 26.11 -8.04
N GLY A 973 -17.29 25.13 -7.52
CA GLY A 973 -17.42 24.65 -6.13
C GLY A 973 -17.15 23.15 -5.97
N GLU A 974 -17.41 22.61 -4.78
CA GLU A 974 -17.27 21.17 -4.52
C GLU A 974 -18.39 20.37 -5.20
N HIS A 975 -18.00 19.34 -5.96
CA HIS A 975 -18.92 18.36 -6.55
C HIS A 975 -18.64 17.00 -5.93
N PHE A 976 -19.52 16.57 -5.02
CA PHE A 976 -19.28 15.44 -4.12
C PHE A 976 -19.58 14.08 -4.78
N GLY A 977 -18.79 13.72 -5.80
CA GLY A 977 -18.95 12.49 -6.57
C GLY A 977 -17.74 12.16 -7.44
N PRO A 978 -17.86 11.19 -8.35
CA PRO A 978 -16.71 10.63 -9.06
C PRO A 978 -16.38 11.48 -10.31
N ILE A 979 -16.04 12.75 -10.09
CA ILE A 979 -15.70 13.72 -11.13
C ILE A 979 -14.31 14.30 -10.83
N LEU A 980 -13.35 14.01 -11.71
CA LEU A 980 -11.99 14.53 -11.65
C LEU A 980 -11.82 15.66 -12.67
N HIS A 981 -11.39 16.83 -12.23
CA HIS A 981 -11.01 17.90 -13.14
C HIS A 981 -9.50 17.84 -13.38
N VAL A 982 -9.05 18.02 -14.61
CA VAL A 982 -7.64 18.02 -15.00
C VAL A 982 -7.28 19.42 -15.47
N LEU A 983 -6.27 20.02 -14.82
CA LEU A 983 -5.75 21.34 -15.14
C LEU A 983 -4.29 21.22 -15.56
N ARG A 984 -3.91 21.92 -16.63
CA ARG A 984 -2.50 21.98 -17.06
C ARG A 984 -1.84 23.24 -16.53
N TYR A 985 -0.59 23.16 -16.11
CA TYR A 985 0.20 24.33 -15.72
C TYR A 985 1.62 24.29 -16.30
N LYS A 986 2.23 25.46 -16.46
CA LYS A 986 3.63 25.59 -16.91
C LYS A 986 4.56 25.52 -15.71
N ALA A 987 5.74 24.90 -15.85
CA ALA A 987 6.72 24.78 -14.76
C ALA A 987 7.04 26.13 -14.08
N GLY A 988 7.20 27.21 -14.86
CA GLY A 988 7.45 28.56 -14.34
C GLY A 988 6.24 29.28 -13.72
N LYS A 989 5.10 28.60 -13.59
CA LYS A 989 3.81 29.14 -13.12
C LYS A 989 3.27 28.41 -11.89
N LEU A 990 4.12 27.60 -11.22
CA LEU A 990 3.76 26.85 -10.02
C LEU A 990 3.20 27.75 -8.90
N ASP A 991 3.80 28.93 -8.66
CA ASP A 991 3.31 29.85 -7.63
C ASP A 991 1.93 30.42 -7.94
N GLU A 992 1.65 30.72 -9.20
CA GLU A 992 0.33 31.18 -9.64
C GLU A 992 -0.72 30.08 -9.44
N LEU A 993 -0.39 28.82 -9.76
CA LEU A 993 -1.25 27.67 -9.50
C LEU A 993 -1.55 27.51 -7.99
N ILE A 994 -0.52 27.62 -7.13
CA ILE A 994 -0.70 27.52 -5.68
C ILE A 994 -1.62 28.64 -5.17
N ASP A 995 -1.46 29.84 -5.72
CA ASP A 995 -2.30 30.99 -5.36
C ASP A 995 -3.76 30.79 -5.81
N GLU A 996 -4.00 30.21 -6.99
CA GLU A 996 -5.34 29.83 -7.46
C GLU A 996 -5.99 28.75 -6.58
N ILE A 997 -5.23 27.72 -6.17
CA ILE A 997 -5.72 26.68 -5.26
C ILE A 997 -6.13 27.30 -3.92
N ASN A 998 -5.28 28.16 -3.35
CA ASN A 998 -5.56 28.87 -2.10
C ASN A 998 -6.76 29.83 -2.23
N ALA A 999 -6.97 30.44 -3.41
CA ALA A 999 -8.06 31.37 -3.67
C ALA A 999 -9.45 30.71 -3.68
N THR A 1000 -9.53 29.38 -3.79
CA THR A 1000 -10.79 28.64 -3.61
C THR A 1000 -11.38 28.80 -2.21
N GLY A 1001 -10.55 29.19 -1.22
CA GLY A 1001 -10.93 29.34 0.19
C GLY A 1001 -11.04 28.03 0.96
N TYR A 1002 -10.96 26.89 0.27
CA TYR A 1002 -10.86 25.56 0.87
C TYR A 1002 -9.41 25.23 1.25
N GLY A 1003 -9.24 24.21 2.08
CA GLY A 1003 -7.93 23.83 2.60
C GLY A 1003 -7.95 22.51 3.34
N LEU A 1004 -8.45 21.44 2.71
CA LEU A 1004 -8.57 20.11 3.33
C LEU A 1004 -7.39 19.18 2.98
N THR A 1005 -7.37 18.58 1.78
CA THR A 1005 -6.27 17.72 1.33
C THR A 1005 -5.52 18.27 0.11
N LEU A 1006 -4.23 17.91 0.03
CA LEU A 1006 -3.36 18.18 -1.11
C LEU A 1006 -2.48 16.97 -1.41
N GLY A 1007 -2.44 16.55 -2.67
CA GLY A 1007 -1.50 15.59 -3.20
C GLY A 1007 -0.33 16.29 -3.87
N ILE A 1008 0.89 15.79 -3.67
CA ILE A 1008 2.08 16.29 -4.36
C ILE A 1008 2.82 15.07 -4.93
N HIS A 1009 3.00 15.02 -6.24
CA HIS A 1009 3.86 14.04 -6.89
C HIS A 1009 5.07 14.75 -7.48
N SER A 1010 6.21 14.57 -6.82
CA SER A 1010 7.51 15.15 -7.19
C SER A 1010 8.66 14.37 -6.53
N ARG A 1011 9.78 14.24 -7.23
CA ARG A 1011 11.04 13.71 -6.71
C ARG A 1011 12.00 14.82 -6.25
N ILE A 1012 11.64 16.09 -6.47
CA ILE A 1012 12.41 17.26 -6.06
C ILE A 1012 11.92 17.71 -4.69
N GLU A 1013 12.72 17.45 -3.66
CA GLU A 1013 12.31 17.69 -2.28
C GLU A 1013 12.07 19.18 -2.02
N THR A 1014 12.92 20.06 -2.56
CA THR A 1014 12.70 21.51 -2.46
C THR A 1014 11.40 21.98 -3.11
N VAL A 1015 10.93 21.34 -4.18
CA VAL A 1015 9.66 21.71 -4.84
C VAL A 1015 8.50 21.24 -4.00
N ALA A 1016 8.52 19.99 -3.51
CA ALA A 1016 7.48 19.47 -2.63
C ALA A 1016 7.36 20.30 -1.34
N ASN A 1017 8.49 20.64 -0.71
CA ASN A 1017 8.55 21.49 0.48
C ASN A 1017 8.05 22.92 0.20
N HIS A 1018 8.36 23.47 -0.98
CA HIS A 1018 7.89 24.80 -1.39
C HIS A 1018 6.37 24.83 -1.55
N ILE A 1019 5.82 23.83 -2.24
CA ILE A 1019 4.38 23.66 -2.40
C ILE A 1019 3.72 23.54 -1.02
N GLU A 1020 4.15 22.58 -0.20
CA GLU A 1020 3.59 22.31 1.12
C GLU A 1020 3.55 23.57 2.00
N ARG A 1021 4.65 24.33 2.06
CA ARG A 1021 4.76 25.55 2.88
C ARG A 1021 3.88 26.70 2.40
N ARG A 1022 3.65 26.82 1.09
CA ARG A 1022 2.87 27.93 0.51
C ARG A 1022 1.37 27.62 0.46
N THR A 1023 1.00 26.35 0.30
CA THR A 1023 -0.40 25.91 0.32
C THR A 1023 -1.01 26.00 1.71
N LYS A 1024 -2.29 26.40 1.79
CA LYS A 1024 -3.03 26.54 3.05
C LYS A 1024 -3.97 25.35 3.26
N VAL A 1025 -3.40 24.16 3.38
CA VAL A 1025 -4.14 22.90 3.46
C VAL A 1025 -3.90 22.19 4.78
N GLY A 1026 -4.88 21.42 5.24
CA GLY A 1026 -4.79 20.69 6.50
C GLY A 1026 -3.94 19.42 6.42
N ASN A 1027 -4.03 18.67 5.32
CA ASN A 1027 -3.35 17.39 5.14
C ASN A 1027 -2.66 17.34 3.78
N THR A 1028 -1.34 17.17 3.79
CA THR A 1028 -0.51 17.05 2.58
C THR A 1028 0.00 15.61 2.44
N TYR A 1029 -0.08 15.07 1.22
CA TYR A 1029 0.31 13.71 0.88
C TYR A 1029 1.32 13.75 -0.26
N ILE A 1030 2.54 13.28 -0.01
CA ILE A 1030 3.64 13.32 -0.99
C ILE A 1030 3.88 11.92 -1.56
N ASN A 1031 3.86 11.79 -2.89
CA ASN A 1031 4.12 10.56 -3.64
C ASN A 1031 3.25 9.37 -3.20
N ARG A 1032 1.96 9.62 -2.94
CA ARG A 1032 0.92 8.63 -2.64
C ARG A 1032 -0.46 9.20 -2.94
N ASN A 1033 -1.51 8.38 -2.83
CA ASN A 1033 -2.89 8.86 -2.78
C ASN A 1033 -3.13 9.82 -1.58
N GLN A 1034 -4.19 10.62 -1.68
CA GLN A 1034 -4.52 11.65 -0.69
C GLN A 1034 -5.78 11.34 0.15
N ILE A 1035 -6.13 10.06 0.25
CA ILE A 1035 -7.30 9.56 0.98
C ILE A 1035 -6.88 8.58 2.08
N GLY A 1036 -7.82 8.13 2.91
CA GLY A 1036 -7.58 7.13 3.95
C GLY A 1036 -6.59 7.62 5.01
N ALA A 1037 -6.86 8.80 5.58
CA ALA A 1037 -6.08 9.32 6.69
C ALA A 1037 -6.23 8.36 7.89
N VAL A 1038 -5.10 7.92 8.45
CA VAL A 1038 -5.11 7.00 9.58
C VAL A 1038 -5.13 7.80 10.88
N VAL A 1039 -6.01 7.46 11.81
CA VAL A 1039 -6.09 8.06 13.16
C VAL A 1039 -4.73 7.93 13.85
N ASP A 1040 -4.31 8.95 14.62
CA ASP A 1040 -3.01 9.05 15.32
C ASP A 1040 -1.79 9.29 14.39
N GLU A 1041 -1.91 8.91 13.12
CA GLU A 1041 -0.81 8.97 12.14
C GLU A 1041 -0.92 10.17 11.20
N GLN A 1042 -2.13 10.43 10.66
CA GLN A 1042 -2.44 11.62 9.87
C GLN A 1042 -3.67 12.34 10.43
N PRO A 1043 -3.58 13.00 11.60
CA PRO A 1043 -4.67 13.79 12.15
C PRO A 1043 -5.39 14.60 11.07
N PHE A 1044 -6.67 14.32 10.90
CA PHE A 1044 -7.41 14.71 9.71
C PHE A 1044 -8.30 15.93 9.98
N GLY A 1045 -8.25 16.91 9.08
CA GLY A 1045 -9.08 18.10 9.16
C GLY A 1045 -8.44 19.30 8.48
N GLY A 1046 -9.28 20.22 8.02
CA GLY A 1046 -8.89 21.32 7.16
C GLY A 1046 -8.79 22.68 7.86
N SER A 1047 -8.72 23.73 7.04
CA SER A 1047 -8.88 25.12 7.48
C SER A 1047 -9.68 25.93 6.45
N GLY A 1048 -10.03 27.18 6.77
CA GLY A 1048 -10.84 28.02 5.88
C GLY A 1048 -12.25 27.47 5.72
N LEU A 1049 -12.72 27.32 4.48
CA LEU A 1049 -14.04 26.74 4.18
C LEU A 1049 -14.12 25.22 4.44
N SER A 1050 -12.99 24.58 4.72
CA SER A 1050 -12.88 23.13 4.98
C SER A 1050 -12.97 22.74 6.46
N GLY A 1051 -12.91 23.70 7.37
CA GLY A 1051 -13.23 23.42 8.76
C GLY A 1051 -12.65 24.39 9.77
N THR A 1052 -13.10 24.23 11.01
CA THR A 1052 -12.65 25.02 12.17
C THR A 1052 -11.45 24.39 12.87
N GLY A 1053 -11.25 23.09 12.70
CA GLY A 1053 -10.43 22.27 13.59
C GLY A 1053 -11.00 22.20 15.02
N PRO A 1054 -10.29 21.54 15.94
CA PRO A 1054 -9.04 20.80 15.72
C PRO A 1054 -9.25 19.51 14.90
N LYS A 1055 -8.17 19.00 14.33
CA LYS A 1055 -8.14 17.76 13.55
C LYS A 1055 -8.66 16.56 14.35
N ALA A 1056 -9.57 15.80 13.75
CA ALA A 1056 -10.00 14.50 14.27
C ALA A 1056 -8.83 13.51 14.25
N GLY A 1057 -8.82 12.61 15.23
CA GLY A 1057 -7.79 11.58 15.37
C GLY A 1057 -6.43 12.14 15.72
N GLY A 1058 -6.39 13.35 16.30
CA GLY A 1058 -5.17 14.01 16.74
C GLY A 1058 -5.24 14.51 18.18
N PRO A 1059 -4.08 14.91 18.74
CA PRO A 1059 -3.91 15.11 20.19
C PRO A 1059 -4.58 16.39 20.74
N ARG A 1060 -5.24 17.16 19.87
CA ARG A 1060 -5.95 18.40 20.23
C ARG A 1060 -7.47 18.24 20.23
N TYR A 1061 -7.99 17.11 19.72
CA TYR A 1061 -9.42 16.91 19.52
C TYR A 1061 -10.18 16.82 20.84
N VAL A 1062 -9.86 15.82 21.66
CA VAL A 1062 -10.45 15.62 22.99
C VAL A 1062 -10.19 16.84 23.90
N ALA A 1063 -9.01 17.45 23.77
CA ALA A 1063 -8.66 18.65 24.53
C ALA A 1063 -9.55 19.87 24.22
N ARG A 1064 -10.09 20.00 23.01
CA ARG A 1064 -11.03 21.09 22.67
C ARG A 1064 -12.39 20.90 23.33
N LEU A 1065 -12.77 19.64 23.56
CA LEU A 1065 -14.01 19.22 24.21
C LEU A 1065 -13.94 19.29 25.75
N THR A 1066 -12.83 19.81 26.29
CA THR A 1066 -12.66 20.15 27.71
C THR A 1066 -12.42 21.66 27.88
N GLN A 1067 -12.42 22.11 29.13
CA GLN A 1067 -12.05 23.46 29.57
C GLN A 1067 -11.15 23.41 30.81
N TRP A 1068 -10.39 24.48 31.06
CA TRP A 1068 -9.60 24.58 32.29
C TRP A 1068 -10.50 24.99 33.45
N GLN A 1069 -10.43 24.22 34.54
CA GLN A 1069 -11.10 24.50 35.80
C GLN A 1069 -10.04 24.64 36.89
N THR A 1070 -10.16 25.71 37.70
CA THR A 1070 -9.31 25.92 38.87
C THR A 1070 -9.80 25.07 40.04
N LEU A 1071 -8.90 24.36 40.70
CA LEU A 1071 -9.16 23.53 41.89
C LEU A 1071 -9.26 24.34 43.18
#